data_AF-A0A1B6LJF3-F1
#
_entry.id   AF-A0A1B6LJF3-F1
#
_cell.length_a   1.000
_cell.length_b   1.000
_cell.length_c   1.000
_cell.angle_alpha   90.00
_cell.angle_beta   90.00
_cell.angle_gamma   90.00
#
_symmetry.space_group_name_H-M   'P 1'
#
loop_
_entity.id
_entity.type
_entity.pdbx_description
1 polymer ?
#
loop_
_entity_poly.entity_id
_entity_poly.type
_entity_poly.pdbx_seq_one_letter_code
_entity_poly.pdbx_strand_id
1 'polypeptide(L)'
;MATLSLRISIVEKNVTKTMQFDPNTSVYDACRLIREKITEANLGQPKDYGLFLADEDVKKGVWLEPGRNLDYYILRNGDLLEYRKKLRTLRVRMLDGTLKTLLVDDSQPVANLMVVICTKIGITNHDEYSLVRESPEDEVENKPNYGTLTLKRKKEEKERDAKMEQLRKKLKTDDEVNWIDPSKTLREQGIDESEPVLLRRKFFFSDQNIDSRDPVQLNLLYVQARDAILDGTHPITQEMACELAGIQAHIQFGDYNEAKHKPPFLDLKEFLPQSYVKVKGIEKKVFAEHAKHVGLSELDAKVLYTKTARSLRTYGVTFFLVKEKMKGKNKLVPRLLGVTKDSVLRLDERTKEILKTWPLTTVRRWGASPNTFTLDFGDYSDQYYSVQTTEAEQILQLIAGYIDIILKKKQSKDHFGIEGDEGSTMVEDSVSPLKATFLQHESSRIAKVNTESVAKPAVMRATDGAKPYGTGHMGGAQFTTLTGQINIAHSPSTVQQSQVTSVLTEPQRALLSTITAGHQVITTIEKELISKAEIPELGSDPASLKWKETTLDTNKQNVSSQLAAMNAATAQVVTLTSGSVDEVDHTAVGAAITTITSNLPEMSRGVRMLAALMDDEDSGDKLLDAARKLCTAFSDLLRAAEPETKEPRQSLLNAASRVGEASHRVLTTIGDEDEETR
;
A
#
# COMPACT_ATOMS: atom_id res chain seq x y z
N MET A 1 34.71 24.57 22.62
CA MET A 1 33.41 23.93 22.34
C MET A 1 32.41 25.04 22.10
N ALA A 2 31.60 24.97 21.04
CA ALA A 2 30.56 25.96 20.79
C ALA A 2 29.43 25.73 21.80
N THR A 3 29.13 26.70 22.65
CA THR A 3 28.04 26.60 23.63
C THR A 3 26.76 27.20 23.06
N LEU A 4 25.65 26.52 23.32
CA LEU A 4 24.32 26.93 22.88
C LEU A 4 23.60 27.61 24.06
N SER A 5 23.34 28.91 23.93
CA SER A 5 22.69 29.73 24.96
C SER A 5 21.20 29.86 24.66
N LEU A 6 20.37 29.07 25.32
CA LEU A 6 18.91 29.02 25.13
C LEU A 6 18.17 29.74 26.27
N ARG A 7 17.02 30.34 25.95
CA ARG A 7 16.08 30.85 26.95
C ARG A 7 15.08 29.75 27.28
N ILE A 8 15.04 29.32 28.53
CA ILE A 8 14.10 28.29 29.01
C ILE A 8 12.96 29.01 29.75
N SER A 9 11.74 28.92 29.20
CA SER A 9 10.51 29.44 29.80
C SER A 9 9.77 28.33 30.54
N ILE A 10 9.55 28.47 31.84
CA ILE A 10 8.72 27.55 32.63
C ILE A 10 7.30 28.10 32.63
N VAL A 11 6.47 27.54 31.75
CA VAL A 11 5.14 28.08 31.43
C VAL A 11 4.25 28.17 32.69
N GLU A 12 4.23 27.14 33.53
CA GLU A 12 3.41 27.09 34.74
C GLU A 12 3.79 28.10 35.83
N LYS A 13 4.98 28.70 35.75
CA LYS A 13 5.46 29.74 36.68
C LYS A 13 5.71 31.08 36.01
N ASN A 14 5.57 31.16 34.69
CA ASN A 14 5.90 32.33 33.87
C ASN A 14 7.34 32.86 34.15
N VAL A 15 8.29 31.94 34.34
CA VAL A 15 9.70 32.26 34.64
C VAL A 15 10.57 31.89 33.44
N THR A 16 11.26 32.87 32.86
CA THR A 16 12.25 32.63 31.80
C THR A 16 13.67 32.80 32.33
N LYS A 17 14.54 31.79 32.16
CA LYS A 17 15.96 31.84 32.52
C LYS A 17 16.84 31.41 31.34
N THR A 18 17.92 32.14 31.10
CA THR A 18 18.91 31.76 30.08
C THR A 18 19.83 30.68 30.62
N MET A 19 20.00 29.59 29.87
CA MET A 19 20.87 28.47 30.20
C MET A 19 21.80 28.15 29.03
N GLN A 20 23.02 27.72 29.36
CA GLN A 20 23.99 27.26 28.37
C GLN A 20 24.05 25.73 28.37
N PHE A 21 23.98 25.15 27.18
CA PHE A 21 24.05 23.71 26.91
C PHE A 21 25.15 23.42 25.89
N ASP A 22 25.66 22.19 25.86
CA ASP A 22 26.41 21.69 24.70
C ASP A 22 25.40 21.31 23.60
N PRO A 23 25.62 21.63 22.31
CA PRO A 23 24.76 21.19 21.22
C PRO A 23 24.51 19.67 21.19
N ASN A 24 25.48 18.87 21.62
CA ASN A 24 25.38 17.40 21.70
C ASN A 24 24.63 16.90 22.95
N THR A 25 24.11 17.79 23.81
CA THR A 25 23.33 17.39 24.99
C THR A 25 22.03 16.74 24.54
N SER A 26 21.70 15.56 25.06
CA SER A 26 20.40 14.93 24.83
C SER A 26 19.27 15.79 25.42
N VAL A 27 18.09 15.77 24.80
CA VAL A 27 16.90 16.46 25.31
C VAL A 27 16.54 15.95 26.72
N TYR A 28 16.75 14.67 27.00
CA TYR A 28 16.58 14.10 28.34
C TYR A 28 17.55 14.72 29.37
N ASP A 29 18.83 14.82 29.06
CA ASP A 29 19.83 15.46 29.93
C ASP A 29 19.59 16.97 30.06
N ALA A 30 19.16 17.64 29.00
CA ALA A 30 18.74 19.04 29.06
C ALA A 30 17.55 19.23 30.03
N CYS A 31 16.53 18.36 29.96
CA CYS A 31 15.41 18.32 30.91
C CYS A 31 15.85 18.00 32.35
N ARG A 32 16.96 17.25 32.55
CA ARG A 32 17.55 17.04 33.89
C ARG A 32 18.25 18.30 34.40
N LEU A 33 19.14 18.88 33.59
CA LEU A 33 19.88 20.10 33.91
C LEU A 33 18.97 21.29 34.24
N ILE A 34 17.83 21.41 33.54
CA ILE A 34 16.81 22.43 33.81
C ILE A 34 16.21 22.25 35.22
N ARG A 35 15.86 21.02 35.61
CA ARG A 35 15.32 20.73 36.95
C ARG A 35 16.34 20.87 38.07
N GLU A 36 17.61 20.60 37.80
CA GLU A 36 18.71 20.78 38.75
C GLU A 36 19.05 22.28 38.97
N LYS A 37 19.03 23.09 37.91
CA LYS A 37 19.44 24.51 37.95
C LYS A 37 18.29 25.49 38.16
N ILE A 38 17.06 25.12 37.85
CA ILE A 38 15.87 25.95 38.02
C ILE A 38 14.92 25.27 39.01
N THR A 39 14.89 25.76 40.26
CA THR A 39 14.03 25.21 41.31
C THR A 39 12.55 25.26 40.94
N GLU A 40 12.15 26.27 40.17
CA GLU A 40 10.80 26.48 39.66
C GLU A 40 10.35 25.42 38.64
N ALA A 41 11.24 24.56 38.13
CA ALA A 41 10.91 23.47 37.20
C ALA A 41 10.49 22.17 37.92
N ASN A 42 10.66 22.07 39.25
CA ASN A 42 10.33 20.87 40.02
C ASN A 42 8.85 20.86 40.45
N LEU A 43 7.95 20.74 39.47
CA LEU A 43 6.49 20.89 39.63
C LEU A 43 5.70 19.57 39.57
N GLY A 44 6.36 18.44 39.35
CA GLY A 44 5.71 17.12 39.27
C GLY A 44 6.66 16.00 38.86
N GLN A 45 6.13 14.89 38.34
CA GLN A 45 6.97 13.77 37.91
C GLN A 45 7.71 14.11 36.60
N PRO A 46 9.01 13.81 36.45
CA PRO A 46 9.80 14.26 35.30
C PRO A 46 9.27 13.84 33.93
N LYS A 47 8.56 12.71 33.86
CA LYS A 47 7.95 12.18 32.63
C LYS A 47 6.75 13.00 32.14
N ASP A 48 6.09 13.75 33.01
CA ASP A 48 4.88 14.52 32.68
C ASP A 48 5.22 15.86 32.00
N TYR A 49 6.50 16.22 31.93
CA TYR A 49 7.01 17.46 31.37
C TYR A 49 7.97 17.17 30.20
N GLY A 50 8.14 18.17 29.33
CA GLY A 50 9.10 18.12 28.24
C GLY A 50 9.53 19.50 27.80
N LEU A 51 10.47 19.54 26.86
CA LEU A 51 10.81 20.74 26.13
C LEU A 51 9.93 20.85 24.88
N PHE A 52 9.39 22.04 24.65
CA PHE A 52 8.55 22.39 23.52
C PHE A 52 9.11 23.63 22.83
N LEU A 53 9.27 23.55 21.51
CA LEU A 53 9.62 24.68 20.67
C LEU A 53 8.32 25.30 20.16
N ALA A 54 7.99 26.50 20.65
CA ALA A 54 6.82 27.24 20.19
C ALA A 54 7.08 27.91 18.83
N ASP A 55 6.05 27.98 18.00
CA ASP A 55 6.02 28.66 16.70
C ASP A 55 4.88 29.70 16.72
N GLU A 56 4.84 30.63 15.76
CA GLU A 56 3.71 31.57 15.61
C GLU A 56 2.41 30.84 15.24
N ASP A 57 2.51 29.71 14.51
CA ASP A 57 1.40 28.79 14.29
C ASP A 57 1.39 27.70 15.37
N VAL A 58 0.33 27.69 16.19
CA VAL A 58 0.09 26.71 17.26
C VAL A 58 0.14 25.24 16.78
N LYS A 59 -0.11 25.01 15.49
CA LYS A 59 -0.04 23.68 14.84
C LYS A 59 1.38 23.21 14.53
N LYS A 60 2.35 24.14 14.43
CA LYS A 60 3.75 23.88 14.09
C LYS A 60 4.67 23.75 15.31
N GLY A 61 4.17 24.05 16.51
CA GLY A 61 4.95 23.89 17.73
C GLY A 61 5.33 22.43 17.98
N VAL A 62 6.62 22.16 18.21
CA VAL A 62 7.21 20.81 18.25
C VAL A 62 7.61 20.42 19.66
N TRP A 63 7.22 19.20 20.07
CA TRP A 63 7.77 18.57 21.28
C TRP A 63 9.13 17.92 20.98
N LEU A 64 10.15 18.24 21.77
CA LEU A 64 11.49 17.69 21.58
C LEU A 64 11.54 16.24 22.11
N GLU A 65 12.06 15.32 21.30
CA GLU A 65 12.17 13.89 21.61
C GLU A 65 13.30 13.66 22.63
N PRO A 66 13.06 12.97 23.76
CA PRO A 66 14.08 12.77 24.81
C PRO A 66 15.38 12.13 24.35
N GLY A 67 15.33 11.28 23.31
CA GLY A 67 16.47 10.55 22.74
C GLY A 67 17.22 11.30 21.62
N ARG A 68 16.80 12.50 21.25
CA ARG A 68 17.51 13.37 20.29
C ARG A 68 18.43 14.33 21.04
N ASN A 69 19.39 14.88 20.31
CA ASN A 69 20.25 15.97 20.76
C ASN A 69 19.61 17.33 20.44
N LEU A 70 20.08 18.40 21.09
CA LEU A 70 19.58 19.77 20.86
C LEU A 70 19.95 20.33 19.47
N ASP A 71 21.07 19.89 18.89
CA ASP A 71 21.54 20.28 17.55
C ASP A 71 20.61 19.82 16.42
N TYR A 72 19.97 18.65 16.56
CA TYR A 72 18.99 18.10 15.62
C TYR A 72 17.84 19.07 15.29
N TYR A 73 17.45 19.90 16.25
CA TYR A 73 16.38 20.89 16.11
C TYR A 73 16.84 22.25 15.55
N ILE A 74 18.11 22.36 15.11
CA ILE A 74 18.70 23.55 14.48
C ILE A 74 18.54 24.81 15.36
N LEU A 75 18.61 24.62 16.67
CA LEU A 75 18.46 25.69 17.67
C LEU A 75 19.64 26.68 17.62
N ARG A 76 19.33 27.96 17.82
CA ARG A 76 20.28 29.08 17.79
C ARG A 76 20.38 29.77 19.14
N ASN A 77 21.46 30.54 19.31
CA ASN A 77 21.67 31.36 20.50
C ASN A 77 20.57 32.41 20.65
N GLY A 78 19.86 32.38 21.77
CA GLY A 78 18.73 33.26 22.07
C GLY A 78 17.34 32.65 21.81
N ASP A 79 17.26 31.48 21.18
CA ASP A 79 15.98 30.79 20.93
C ASP A 79 15.28 30.43 22.26
N LEU A 80 13.95 30.37 22.21
CA LEU A 80 13.07 30.15 23.37
C LEU A 80 12.53 28.72 23.35
N LEU A 81 12.81 27.94 24.40
CA LEU A 81 12.17 26.65 24.64
C LEU A 81 11.25 26.75 25.86
N GLU A 82 10.05 26.19 25.73
CA GLU A 82 9.11 26.05 26.83
C GLU A 82 9.34 24.73 27.57
N TYR A 83 9.65 24.81 28.86
CA TYR A 83 9.53 23.69 29.78
C TYR A 83 8.09 23.65 30.30
N ARG A 84 7.28 22.75 29.74
CA ARG A 84 5.84 22.67 29.98
C ARG A 84 5.36 21.23 30.15
N LYS A 85 4.18 21.11 30.77
CA LYS A 85 3.51 19.83 30.97
C LYS A 85 2.97 19.29 29.65
N LYS A 86 3.21 18.00 29.40
CA LYS A 86 2.78 17.25 28.22
C LYS A 86 1.29 16.88 28.25
N LEU A 87 0.77 16.68 29.47
CA LEU A 87 -0.61 16.28 29.67
C LEU A 87 -1.56 17.46 29.42
N ARG A 88 -2.39 17.36 28.37
CA ARG A 88 -3.51 18.26 28.06
C ARG A 88 -4.86 17.60 28.31
N THR A 89 -5.91 18.39 28.39
CA THR A 89 -7.29 17.88 28.40
C THR A 89 -7.79 17.64 26.97
N LEU A 90 -8.46 16.50 26.78
CA LEU A 90 -9.20 16.16 25.56
C LEU A 90 -10.64 15.80 25.93
N ARG A 91 -11.61 16.34 25.19
CA ARG A 91 -13.03 16.07 25.37
C ARG A 91 -13.46 14.98 24.39
N VAL A 92 -13.74 13.78 24.90
CA VAL A 92 -14.14 12.63 24.06
C VAL A 92 -15.64 12.38 24.23
N ARG A 93 -16.39 12.46 23.13
CA ARG A 93 -17.80 12.05 23.04
C ARG A 93 -17.88 10.55 22.75
N MET A 94 -18.74 9.86 23.47
CA MET A 94 -19.00 8.42 23.37
C MET A 94 -20.17 8.13 22.43
N LEU A 95 -20.33 6.86 22.03
CA LEU A 95 -21.45 6.39 21.21
C LEU A 95 -22.84 6.53 21.88
N ASP A 96 -22.89 6.64 23.22
CA ASP A 96 -24.11 6.91 23.99
C ASP A 96 -24.42 8.42 24.14
N GLY A 97 -23.62 9.28 23.49
CA GLY A 97 -23.72 10.75 23.57
C GLY A 97 -23.07 11.36 24.82
N THR A 98 -22.54 10.57 25.76
CA THR A 98 -21.85 11.12 26.93
C THR A 98 -20.50 11.74 26.56
N LEU A 99 -20.14 12.86 27.19
CA LEU A 99 -18.87 13.56 26.97
C LEU A 99 -17.99 13.39 28.20
N LYS A 100 -16.85 12.69 28.06
CA LYS A 100 -15.84 12.53 29.10
C LYS A 100 -14.61 13.38 28.79
N THR A 101 -14.11 14.10 29.79
CA THR A 101 -12.82 14.81 29.69
C THR A 101 -11.70 13.90 30.18
N LEU A 102 -10.71 13.64 29.32
CA LEU A 102 -9.58 12.77 29.59
C LEU A 102 -8.27 13.55 29.53
N LEU A 103 -7.32 13.22 30.41
CA LEU A 103 -5.94 13.68 30.30
C LEU A 103 -5.15 12.79 29.33
N VAL A 104 -4.53 13.41 28.33
CA VAL A 104 -3.77 12.77 27.24
C VAL A 104 -2.44 13.48 27.01
N ASP A 105 -1.43 12.80 26.49
CA ASP A 105 -0.11 13.36 26.20
C ASP A 105 -0.08 14.05 24.81
N ASP A 106 0.09 15.37 24.78
CA ASP A 106 0.13 16.17 23.55
C ASP A 106 1.34 15.87 22.64
N SER A 107 2.38 15.21 23.17
CA SER A 107 3.57 14.81 22.42
C SER A 107 3.44 13.44 21.73
N GLN A 108 2.31 12.75 21.91
CA GLN A 108 2.08 11.41 21.34
C GLN A 108 1.14 11.44 20.13
N PRO A 109 1.37 10.57 19.12
CA PRO A 109 0.46 10.40 18.00
C PRO A 109 -0.88 9.79 18.47
N VAL A 110 -1.95 10.08 17.74
CA VAL A 110 -3.32 9.67 18.11
C VAL A 110 -3.45 8.15 18.28
N ALA A 111 -2.71 7.34 17.53
CA ALA A 111 -2.65 5.88 17.71
C ALA A 111 -2.23 5.46 19.13
N ASN A 112 -1.21 6.10 19.70
CA ASN A 112 -0.76 5.83 21.07
C ASN A 112 -1.77 6.34 22.11
N LEU A 113 -2.43 7.46 21.82
CA LEU A 113 -3.50 7.99 22.66
C LEU A 113 -4.74 7.08 22.67
N MET A 114 -5.02 6.36 21.59
CA MET A 114 -6.18 5.45 21.52
C MET A 114 -6.11 4.32 22.53
N VAL A 115 -4.92 3.79 22.84
CA VAL A 115 -4.74 2.81 23.92
C VAL A 115 -5.19 3.42 25.26
N VAL A 116 -4.62 4.57 25.63
CA VAL A 116 -4.91 5.25 26.91
C VAL A 116 -6.38 5.66 27.02
N ILE A 117 -6.98 6.15 25.93
CA ILE A 117 -8.38 6.57 25.87
C ILE A 117 -9.29 5.36 26.04
N CYS A 118 -9.09 4.28 25.27
CA CYS A 118 -9.92 3.08 25.34
C CYS A 118 -9.81 2.38 26.71
N THR A 119 -8.60 2.23 27.26
CA THR A 119 -8.41 1.65 28.60
C THR A 119 -9.11 2.46 29.70
N LYS A 120 -9.06 3.80 29.64
CA LYS A 120 -9.79 4.68 30.59
C LYS A 120 -11.32 4.63 30.43
N ILE A 121 -11.82 4.22 29.27
CA ILE A 121 -13.25 4.09 28.99
C ILE A 121 -13.77 2.67 29.34
N GLY A 122 -12.90 1.67 29.36
CA GLY A 122 -13.25 0.25 29.54
C GLY A 122 -13.38 -0.54 28.23
N ILE A 123 -12.85 -0.01 27.12
CA ILE A 123 -12.84 -0.68 25.81
C ILE A 123 -11.53 -1.45 25.67
N THR A 124 -11.61 -2.78 25.56
CA THR A 124 -10.45 -3.67 25.41
C THR A 124 -9.89 -3.68 23.99
N ASN A 125 -10.75 -3.63 22.97
CA ASN A 125 -10.37 -3.71 21.55
C ASN A 125 -9.99 -2.34 20.96
N HIS A 126 -8.99 -1.64 21.52
CA HIS A 126 -8.61 -0.29 21.08
C HIS A 126 -8.25 -0.20 19.58
N ASP A 127 -7.64 -1.25 19.01
CA ASP A 127 -7.28 -1.32 17.58
C ASP A 127 -8.50 -1.31 16.62
N GLU A 128 -9.73 -1.44 17.13
CA GLU A 128 -10.95 -1.35 16.32
C GLU A 128 -11.58 0.05 16.28
N TYR A 129 -11.11 0.99 17.12
CA TYR A 129 -11.70 2.32 17.29
C TYR A 129 -10.76 3.41 16.79
N SER A 130 -11.33 4.55 16.40
CA SER A 130 -10.60 5.75 16.01
C SER A 130 -11.40 7.00 16.42
N LEU A 131 -10.76 8.16 16.36
CA LEU A 131 -11.40 9.44 16.62
C LEU A 131 -11.92 10.08 15.32
N VAL A 132 -13.05 10.76 15.43
CA VAL A 132 -13.67 11.59 14.39
C VAL A 132 -13.72 13.03 14.92
N ARG A 133 -13.38 13.99 14.07
CA ARG A 133 -13.54 15.41 14.36
C ARG A 133 -14.99 15.81 14.08
N GLU A 134 -15.70 16.30 15.09
CA GLU A 134 -17.06 16.81 14.91
C GLU A 134 -16.98 18.26 14.41
N SER A 135 -17.46 18.54 13.19
CA SER A 135 -17.60 19.93 12.76
C SER A 135 -18.96 20.49 13.22
N PRO A 136 -19.05 21.77 13.60
CA PRO A 136 -20.35 22.39 13.89
C PRO A 136 -21.18 22.67 12.62
N GLU A 137 -20.66 22.39 11.42
CA GLU A 137 -21.35 22.62 10.15
C GLU A 137 -22.24 21.41 9.76
N ASP A 138 -21.93 20.21 10.29
CA ASP A 138 -22.66 18.97 10.00
C ASP A 138 -24.13 18.98 10.52
N GLU A 139 -24.48 19.87 11.48
CA GLU A 139 -25.87 20.08 11.90
C GLU A 139 -26.70 20.89 10.87
N VAL A 140 -26.06 21.59 9.92
CA VAL A 140 -26.72 22.60 9.07
C VAL A 140 -27.12 22.09 7.69
N GLU A 141 -26.45 21.08 7.13
CA GLU A 141 -26.73 20.57 5.77
C GLU A 141 -28.11 19.89 5.60
N ASN A 142 -28.84 19.61 6.68
CA ASN A 142 -30.16 18.98 6.66
C ASN A 142 -31.34 19.90 6.19
N LYS A 143 -31.09 20.85 5.28
CA LYS A 143 -32.15 21.64 4.61
C LYS A 143 -31.97 21.75 3.10
N PRO A 144 -33.02 21.45 2.30
CA PRO A 144 -32.94 21.52 0.84
C PRO A 144 -33.01 22.97 0.36
N ASN A 145 -32.04 23.41 -0.44
CA ASN A 145 -32.02 24.76 -1.01
C ASN A 145 -32.20 24.76 -2.54
N TYR A 146 -33.01 25.68 -3.06
CA TYR A 146 -33.45 25.75 -4.46
C TYR A 146 -32.94 27.04 -5.16
N GLY A 147 -32.62 26.93 -6.46
CA GLY A 147 -32.33 28.08 -7.36
C GLY A 147 -30.83 28.37 -7.56
N THR A 148 -30.36 28.94 -8.68
CA THR A 148 -31.00 29.41 -9.93
C THR A 148 -30.03 29.34 -11.13
N LEU A 149 -30.55 29.43 -12.37
CA LEU A 149 -29.76 29.26 -13.62
C LEU A 149 -28.89 30.47 -14.03
N THR A 150 -27.69 30.21 -14.58
CA THR A 150 -27.05 31.01 -15.65
C THR A 150 -26.20 30.12 -16.61
N LEU A 151 -25.78 30.66 -17.77
CA LEU A 151 -25.62 29.91 -19.04
C LEU A 151 -24.23 29.32 -19.38
N LYS A 152 -24.25 28.12 -19.99
CA LYS A 152 -23.42 27.58 -21.11
C LYS A 152 -21.93 28.00 -21.25
N ARG A 153 -20.99 27.07 -20.92
CA ARG A 153 -19.95 26.55 -21.86
C ARG A 153 -19.05 25.39 -21.32
N LYS A 154 -19.60 24.35 -20.65
CA LYS A 154 -18.84 23.11 -20.33
C LYS A 154 -19.77 21.90 -20.08
N LYS A 155 -20.43 21.38 -21.13
CA LYS A 155 -21.61 20.50 -20.94
C LYS A 155 -21.27 19.05 -20.54
N GLU A 156 -20.39 18.36 -21.24
CA GLU A 156 -20.26 16.89 -21.08
C GLU A 156 -19.48 16.43 -19.83
N GLU A 157 -18.48 17.19 -19.40
CA GLU A 157 -17.68 16.87 -18.21
C GLU A 157 -18.48 17.11 -16.93
N LYS A 158 -19.11 18.30 -16.82
CA LYS A 158 -19.90 18.70 -15.64
C LYS A 158 -21.17 17.85 -15.45
N GLU A 159 -21.75 17.32 -16.52
CA GLU A 159 -22.93 16.44 -16.47
C GLU A 159 -22.57 15.00 -16.00
N ARG A 160 -21.32 14.55 -16.23
CA ARG A 160 -20.80 13.29 -15.67
C ARG A 160 -20.47 13.40 -14.18
N ASP A 161 -19.87 14.51 -13.75
CA ASP A 161 -19.57 14.72 -12.33
C ASP A 161 -20.83 15.00 -11.51
N ALA A 162 -21.78 15.80 -12.01
CA ALA A 162 -23.08 15.96 -11.36
C ALA A 162 -23.83 14.62 -11.19
N LYS A 163 -23.65 13.67 -12.12
CA LYS A 163 -24.20 12.32 -11.97
C LYS A 163 -23.47 11.50 -10.89
N MET A 164 -22.15 11.64 -10.76
CA MET A 164 -21.38 11.02 -9.66
C MET A 164 -21.75 11.62 -8.31
N GLU A 165 -21.90 12.94 -8.22
CA GLU A 165 -22.31 13.63 -7.00
C GLU A 165 -23.73 13.22 -6.56
N GLN A 166 -24.66 13.09 -7.52
CA GLN A 166 -25.98 12.49 -7.30
C GLN A 166 -25.94 10.99 -6.96
N LEU A 167 -24.86 10.27 -7.27
CA LEU A 167 -24.67 8.88 -6.86
C LEU A 167 -24.10 8.81 -5.45
N ARG A 168 -23.08 9.62 -5.10
CA ARG A 168 -22.59 9.79 -3.71
C ARG A 168 -23.73 10.11 -2.76
N LYS A 169 -24.51 11.17 -3.05
CA LYS A 169 -25.70 11.56 -2.27
C LYS A 169 -26.84 10.52 -2.22
N LYS A 170 -26.79 9.43 -3.01
CA LYS A 170 -27.76 8.31 -2.96
C LYS A 170 -27.18 7.03 -2.38
N LEU A 171 -25.86 6.94 -2.27
CA LEU A 171 -25.14 5.74 -1.85
C LEU A 171 -24.58 5.86 -0.44
N LYS A 172 -24.51 7.08 0.13
CA LYS A 172 -23.90 7.38 1.45
C LYS A 172 -22.71 6.46 1.73
N THR A 173 -21.71 6.57 0.87
CA THR A 173 -20.37 6.09 1.19
C THR A 173 -19.88 6.84 2.45
N ASP A 174 -18.86 6.33 3.16
CA ASP A 174 -18.43 6.83 4.50
C ASP A 174 -17.78 8.25 4.45
N ASP A 175 -18.03 8.98 3.36
CA ASP A 175 -17.58 10.33 2.96
C ASP A 175 -17.85 11.41 4.02
N GLU A 176 -18.88 11.24 4.86
CA GLU A 176 -19.32 12.22 5.87
C GLU A 176 -18.54 12.10 7.21
N VAL A 177 -17.56 11.19 7.31
CA VAL A 177 -16.85 10.93 8.58
C VAL A 177 -15.43 11.50 8.55
N ASN A 178 -15.24 12.65 9.20
CA ASN A 178 -13.95 13.35 9.29
C ASN A 178 -13.00 12.65 10.29
N TRP A 179 -12.47 11.48 9.88
CA TRP A 179 -11.54 10.67 10.67
C TRP A 179 -10.23 11.42 10.94
N ILE A 180 -9.79 11.38 12.20
CA ILE A 180 -8.51 11.92 12.65
C ILE A 180 -7.38 10.94 12.29
N ASP A 181 -6.27 11.47 11.78
CA ASP A 181 -5.09 10.71 11.35
C ASP A 181 -4.40 10.08 12.58
N PRO A 182 -4.32 8.74 12.68
CA PRO A 182 -3.69 8.07 13.82
C PRO A 182 -2.17 8.31 13.92
N SER A 183 -1.51 8.63 12.81
CA SER A 183 -0.04 8.76 12.74
C SER A 183 0.49 10.08 13.27
N LYS A 184 -0.37 11.11 13.35
CA LYS A 184 -0.02 12.46 13.78
C LYS A 184 -0.51 12.74 15.20
N THR A 185 0.06 13.77 15.84
CA THR A 185 -0.44 14.32 17.10
C THR A 185 -1.78 15.05 16.88
N LEU A 186 -2.48 15.34 17.97
CA LEU A 186 -3.69 16.19 17.94
C LEU A 186 -3.37 17.64 17.54
N ARG A 187 -2.16 18.12 17.89
CA ARG A 187 -1.70 19.50 17.63
C ARG A 187 -1.45 19.77 16.15
N GLU A 188 -0.73 18.88 15.47
CA GLU A 188 -0.44 19.01 14.03
C GLU A 188 -1.72 19.02 13.17
N GLN A 189 -2.76 18.34 13.65
CA GLN A 189 -4.08 18.30 13.02
C GLN A 189 -4.98 19.50 13.41
N GLY A 190 -4.47 20.40 14.26
CA GLY A 190 -5.15 21.60 14.70
C GLY A 190 -6.40 21.32 15.53
N ILE A 191 -6.40 20.27 16.35
CA ILE A 191 -7.47 19.96 17.31
C ILE A 191 -7.14 20.66 18.63
N ASP A 192 -8.03 21.56 19.06
CA ASP A 192 -7.84 22.36 20.28
C ASP A 192 -8.32 21.63 21.56
N GLU A 193 -7.91 22.09 22.74
CA GLU A 193 -8.34 21.53 24.04
C GLU A 193 -9.84 21.76 24.32
N SER A 194 -10.43 22.79 23.71
CA SER A 194 -11.87 23.08 23.82
C SER A 194 -12.76 22.19 22.96
N GLU A 195 -12.21 21.61 21.89
CA GLU A 195 -12.92 20.89 20.84
C GLU A 195 -13.27 19.43 21.25
N PRO A 196 -14.53 18.99 21.10
CA PRO A 196 -14.89 17.59 21.31
C PRO A 196 -14.50 16.71 20.10
N VAL A 197 -14.06 15.49 20.37
CA VAL A 197 -13.83 14.45 19.37
C VAL A 197 -14.73 13.25 19.64
N LEU A 198 -15.31 12.66 18.60
CA LEU A 198 -16.20 11.50 18.71
C LEU A 198 -15.39 10.20 18.62
N LEU A 199 -15.55 9.29 19.59
CA LEU A 199 -15.00 7.94 19.52
C LEU A 199 -15.94 7.05 18.71
N ARG A 200 -15.47 6.57 17.54
CA ARG A 200 -16.26 5.71 16.65
C ARG A 200 -15.46 4.46 16.26
N ARG A 201 -16.14 3.33 16.12
CA ARG A 201 -15.54 2.08 15.64
C ARG A 201 -15.22 2.22 14.15
N LYS A 202 -13.97 1.95 13.77
CA LYS A 202 -13.45 2.07 12.39
C LYS A 202 -13.19 0.70 11.74
N PHE A 203 -12.81 -0.30 12.53
CA PHE A 203 -12.50 -1.64 12.02
C PHE A 203 -13.38 -2.72 12.67
N PHE A 204 -13.90 -3.65 11.87
CA PHE A 204 -14.82 -4.71 12.30
C PHE A 204 -14.11 -6.08 12.26
N PHE A 205 -13.32 -6.41 13.29
CA PHE A 205 -12.51 -7.63 13.31
C PHE A 205 -13.17 -8.78 14.10
N SER A 206 -13.82 -8.46 15.22
CA SER A 206 -14.14 -9.41 16.31
C SER A 206 -15.62 -9.78 16.54
N ASP A 207 -16.54 -9.41 15.66
CA ASP A 207 -18.01 -9.47 15.90
C ASP A 207 -18.67 -10.84 16.21
N GLN A 208 -17.94 -11.96 16.26
CA GLN A 208 -18.49 -13.29 15.94
C GLN A 208 -19.69 -13.79 16.77
N ASN A 209 -19.92 -13.34 18.00
CA ASN A 209 -21.01 -13.87 18.85
C ASN A 209 -22.22 -12.93 18.93
N ILE A 210 -23.41 -13.44 18.57
CA ILE A 210 -24.72 -12.85 18.91
C ILE A 210 -25.27 -13.70 20.06
N ASP A 211 -25.55 -13.09 21.21
CA ASP A 211 -26.25 -13.77 22.29
C ASP A 211 -27.74 -13.42 22.25
N SER A 212 -28.60 -14.41 21.99
CA SER A 212 -30.06 -14.24 22.00
C SER A 212 -30.64 -14.13 23.42
N ARG A 213 -29.81 -14.35 24.46
CA ARG A 213 -30.21 -14.23 25.87
C ARG A 213 -30.20 -12.77 26.36
N ASP A 214 -29.57 -11.85 25.64
CA ASP A 214 -29.63 -10.40 25.91
C ASP A 214 -30.50 -9.68 24.84
N PRO A 215 -31.78 -9.42 25.13
CA PRO A 215 -32.67 -8.73 24.20
C PRO A 215 -32.30 -7.26 23.98
N VAL A 216 -31.54 -6.63 24.89
CA VAL A 216 -31.11 -5.23 24.77
C VAL A 216 -29.94 -5.13 23.80
N GLN A 217 -28.92 -5.98 23.98
CA GLN A 217 -27.78 -6.08 23.06
C GLN A 217 -28.23 -6.47 21.65
N LEU A 218 -29.14 -7.45 21.53
CA LEU A 218 -29.70 -7.86 20.24
C LEU A 218 -30.48 -6.72 19.56
N ASN A 219 -31.28 -5.95 20.32
CA ASN A 219 -32.02 -4.81 19.78
C ASN A 219 -31.08 -3.69 19.29
N LEU A 220 -29.98 -3.43 20.00
CA LEU A 220 -28.96 -2.47 19.57
C LEU A 220 -28.28 -2.91 18.26
N LEU A 221 -27.90 -4.19 18.16
CA LEU A 221 -27.29 -4.75 16.94
C LEU A 221 -28.27 -4.72 15.75
N TYR A 222 -29.56 -5.01 15.99
CA TYR A 222 -30.61 -4.90 14.99
C TYR A 222 -30.76 -3.47 14.47
N VAL A 223 -30.85 -2.48 15.37
CA VAL A 223 -30.97 -1.06 14.99
C VAL A 223 -29.76 -0.60 14.19
N GLN A 224 -28.53 -0.91 14.64
CA GLN A 224 -27.31 -0.57 13.90
C GLN A 224 -27.26 -1.18 12.50
N ALA A 225 -27.59 -2.48 12.36
CA ALA A 225 -27.60 -3.15 11.06
C ALA A 225 -28.69 -2.57 10.14
N ARG A 226 -29.89 -2.33 10.68
CA ARG A 226 -31.01 -1.72 9.95
C ARG A 226 -30.64 -0.34 9.43
N ASP A 227 -30.13 0.53 10.29
CA ASP A 227 -29.87 1.93 9.94
C ASP A 227 -28.76 2.03 8.89
N ALA A 228 -27.70 1.22 9.00
CA ALA A 228 -26.64 1.12 7.99
C ALA A 228 -27.13 0.60 6.63
N ILE A 229 -28.18 -0.23 6.61
CA ILE A 229 -28.81 -0.67 5.36
C ILE A 229 -29.69 0.44 4.78
N LEU A 230 -30.50 1.11 5.61
CA LEU A 230 -31.46 2.14 5.17
C LEU A 230 -30.76 3.40 4.66
N ASP A 231 -29.70 3.85 5.35
CA ASP A 231 -28.92 5.02 4.93
C ASP A 231 -28.07 4.76 3.67
N GLY A 232 -27.65 3.51 3.46
CA GLY A 232 -26.90 3.03 2.29
C GLY A 232 -25.43 2.69 2.58
N THR A 233 -24.93 2.95 3.78
CA THR A 233 -23.54 2.69 4.20
C THR A 233 -23.17 1.20 4.15
N HIS A 234 -24.16 0.31 4.26
CA HIS A 234 -24.08 -1.12 3.91
C HIS A 234 -24.85 -1.39 2.59
N PRO A 235 -24.19 -1.34 1.41
CA PRO A 235 -24.81 -1.69 0.15
C PRO A 235 -25.19 -3.18 0.08
N ILE A 236 -26.47 -3.42 -0.23
CA ILE A 236 -27.06 -4.75 -0.43
C ILE A 236 -27.79 -4.82 -1.76
N THR A 237 -28.00 -6.03 -2.30
CA THR A 237 -28.77 -6.24 -3.53
C THR A 237 -30.26 -5.94 -3.30
N GLN A 238 -31.01 -5.67 -4.39
CA GLN A 238 -32.46 -5.43 -4.30
C GLN A 238 -33.21 -6.60 -3.66
N GLU A 239 -32.78 -7.83 -3.92
CA GLU A 239 -33.40 -9.06 -3.40
C GLU A 239 -33.23 -9.15 -1.89
N MET A 240 -32.00 -8.96 -1.40
CA MET A 240 -31.68 -8.93 0.03
C MET A 240 -32.36 -7.75 0.75
N ALA A 241 -32.53 -6.61 0.07
CA ALA A 241 -33.31 -5.49 0.60
C ALA A 241 -34.80 -5.85 0.77
N CYS A 242 -35.38 -6.67 -0.11
CA CYS A 242 -36.75 -7.15 0.05
C CYS A 242 -36.88 -8.15 1.21
N GLU A 243 -35.91 -9.06 1.37
CA GLU A 243 -35.86 -10.06 2.44
C GLU A 243 -35.78 -9.37 3.82
N LEU A 244 -34.81 -8.48 4.00
CA LEU A 244 -34.63 -7.73 5.25
C LEU A 244 -35.81 -6.79 5.53
N ALA A 245 -36.38 -6.14 4.51
CA ALA A 245 -37.63 -5.37 4.67
C ALA A 245 -38.82 -6.25 5.10
N GLY A 246 -38.91 -7.50 4.61
CA GLY A 246 -39.93 -8.46 5.01
C GLY A 246 -39.80 -8.90 6.46
N ILE A 247 -38.56 -9.16 6.91
CA ILE A 247 -38.27 -9.43 8.33
C ILE A 247 -38.57 -8.19 9.20
N GLN A 248 -38.23 -6.99 8.74
CA GLN A 248 -38.56 -5.74 9.45
C GLN A 248 -40.07 -5.50 9.54
N ALA A 249 -40.83 -5.80 8.48
CA ALA A 249 -42.30 -5.73 8.52
C ALA A 249 -42.89 -6.71 9.53
N HIS A 250 -42.29 -7.89 9.70
CA HIS A 250 -42.65 -8.84 10.75
C HIS A 250 -42.33 -8.31 12.15
N ILE A 251 -41.16 -7.70 12.35
CA ILE A 251 -40.76 -7.07 13.63
C ILE A 251 -41.73 -5.93 14.02
N GLN A 252 -42.17 -5.11 13.05
CA GLN A 252 -43.03 -3.96 13.34
C GLN A 252 -44.53 -4.27 13.42
N PHE A 253 -45.03 -5.23 12.63
CA PHE A 253 -46.48 -5.47 12.47
C PHE A 253 -46.96 -6.87 12.88
N GLY A 254 -46.05 -7.76 13.27
CA GLY A 254 -46.34 -9.17 13.53
C GLY A 254 -46.69 -9.94 12.26
N ASP A 255 -47.47 -11.02 12.40
CA ASP A 255 -47.82 -11.94 11.32
C ASP A 255 -48.41 -11.25 10.08
N TYR A 256 -48.00 -11.72 8.90
CA TYR A 256 -48.54 -11.25 7.63
C TYR A 256 -50.04 -11.59 7.49
N ASN A 257 -50.87 -10.58 7.22
CA ASN A 257 -52.29 -10.73 6.95
C ASN A 257 -52.62 -10.10 5.59
N GLU A 258 -52.94 -10.92 4.60
CA GLU A 258 -53.23 -10.47 3.23
C GLU A 258 -54.40 -9.47 3.15
N ALA A 259 -55.36 -9.49 4.08
CA ALA A 259 -56.46 -8.52 4.08
C ALA A 259 -56.01 -7.11 4.48
N LYS A 260 -54.98 -6.99 5.34
CA LYS A 260 -54.47 -5.74 5.91
C LYS A 260 -53.24 -5.23 5.16
N HIS A 261 -52.30 -6.11 4.83
CA HIS A 261 -51.00 -5.79 4.26
C HIS A 261 -51.05 -5.78 2.72
N LYS A 262 -51.72 -4.75 2.17
CA LYS A 262 -51.83 -4.53 0.71
C LYS A 262 -51.24 -3.16 0.33
N PRO A 263 -50.54 -3.04 -0.81
CA PRO A 263 -50.05 -1.75 -1.31
C PRO A 263 -51.18 -0.72 -1.50
N PRO A 264 -51.01 0.55 -1.07
CA PRO A 264 -49.91 1.11 -0.30
C PRO A 264 -50.17 1.03 1.22
N PHE A 265 -49.39 0.24 1.95
CA PHE A 265 -49.47 0.12 3.41
C PHE A 265 -48.14 0.47 4.11
N LEU A 266 -46.98 0.21 3.47
CA LEU A 266 -45.66 0.53 4.03
C LEU A 266 -45.18 1.92 3.57
N ASP A 267 -44.64 2.76 4.47
CA ASP A 267 -43.74 3.85 4.02
C ASP A 267 -42.39 3.24 3.64
N LEU A 268 -42.22 3.00 2.35
CA LEU A 268 -41.04 2.36 1.78
C LEU A 268 -39.71 3.03 2.16
N LYS A 269 -39.69 4.29 2.61
CA LYS A 269 -38.47 4.97 3.07
C LYS A 269 -37.94 4.41 4.39
N GLU A 270 -38.79 3.87 5.24
CA GLU A 270 -38.40 3.29 6.54
C GLU A 270 -37.93 1.83 6.43
N PHE A 271 -38.19 1.19 5.28
CA PHE A 271 -37.93 -0.24 5.06
C PHE A 271 -36.91 -0.54 3.97
N LEU A 272 -36.63 0.42 3.08
CA LEU A 272 -35.75 0.21 1.93
C LEU A 272 -34.76 1.38 1.74
N PRO A 273 -33.51 1.09 1.32
CA PRO A 273 -32.56 2.12 0.92
C PRO A 273 -33.16 3.06 -0.14
N GLN A 274 -32.81 4.35 -0.09
CA GLN A 274 -33.36 5.38 -0.99
C GLN A 274 -33.19 5.05 -2.49
N SER A 275 -32.22 4.20 -2.85
CA SER A 275 -32.02 3.70 -4.21
C SER A 275 -33.12 2.74 -4.71
N TYR A 276 -33.80 2.01 -3.83
CA TYR A 276 -34.82 1.00 -4.17
C TYR A 276 -36.27 1.46 -3.99
N VAL A 277 -36.53 2.52 -3.20
CA VAL A 277 -37.87 3.10 -2.97
C VAL A 277 -38.66 3.39 -4.25
N LYS A 278 -37.98 3.74 -5.36
CA LYS A 278 -38.61 4.09 -6.65
C LYS A 278 -38.85 2.90 -7.58
N VAL A 279 -38.56 1.67 -7.16
CA VAL A 279 -38.73 0.46 -7.98
C VAL A 279 -40.20 0.04 -8.01
N LYS A 280 -40.79 -0.05 -9.20
CA LYS A 280 -42.19 -0.45 -9.38
C LYS A 280 -42.43 -1.86 -8.83
N GLY A 281 -43.46 -2.01 -7.99
CA GLY A 281 -43.86 -3.29 -7.41
C GLY A 281 -42.95 -3.82 -6.29
N ILE A 282 -42.03 -3.01 -5.76
CA ILE A 282 -41.11 -3.43 -4.69
C ILE A 282 -41.86 -3.83 -3.41
N GLU A 283 -42.90 -3.10 -3.03
CA GLU A 283 -43.74 -3.37 -1.85
C GLU A 283 -44.39 -4.76 -1.90
N LYS A 284 -44.84 -5.21 -3.09
CA LYS A 284 -45.38 -6.57 -3.27
C LYS A 284 -44.31 -7.66 -3.05
N LYS A 285 -43.04 -7.37 -3.34
CA LYS A 285 -41.94 -8.29 -3.01
C LYS A 285 -41.69 -8.33 -1.51
N VAL A 286 -41.68 -7.17 -0.83
CA VAL A 286 -41.55 -7.09 0.63
C VAL A 286 -42.64 -7.90 1.34
N PHE A 287 -43.90 -7.81 0.90
CA PHE A 287 -44.98 -8.64 1.45
C PHE A 287 -44.85 -10.14 1.15
N ALA A 288 -44.28 -10.52 0.00
CA ALA A 288 -43.99 -11.92 -0.31
C ALA A 288 -42.88 -12.51 0.60
N GLU A 289 -41.97 -11.68 1.09
CA GLU A 289 -40.97 -12.05 2.10
C GLU A 289 -41.58 -12.05 3.52
N HIS A 290 -42.37 -11.03 3.88
CA HIS A 290 -43.10 -10.97 5.16
C HIS A 290 -43.97 -12.21 5.39
N ALA A 291 -44.65 -12.70 4.35
CA ALA A 291 -45.46 -13.92 4.40
C ALA A 291 -44.68 -15.20 4.77
N LYS A 292 -43.34 -15.23 4.65
CA LYS A 292 -42.50 -16.39 5.01
C LYS A 292 -42.19 -16.47 6.51
N HIS A 293 -42.43 -15.41 7.27
CA HIS A 293 -42.02 -15.29 8.67
C HIS A 293 -43.19 -15.41 9.67
N VAL A 294 -44.39 -15.77 9.19
CA VAL A 294 -45.57 -16.01 10.03
C VAL A 294 -45.26 -17.05 11.12
N GLY A 295 -45.63 -16.73 12.36
CA GLY A 295 -45.38 -17.54 13.56
C GLY A 295 -44.01 -17.34 14.22
N LEU A 296 -43.13 -16.51 13.66
CA LEU A 296 -41.85 -16.15 14.29
C LEU A 296 -42.07 -15.09 15.39
N SER A 297 -41.36 -15.17 16.52
CA SER A 297 -41.43 -14.12 17.55
C SER A 297 -40.69 -12.85 17.11
N GLU A 298 -40.99 -11.70 17.70
CA GLU A 298 -40.25 -10.44 17.44
C GLU A 298 -38.76 -10.59 17.76
N LEU A 299 -38.43 -11.32 18.84
CA LEU A 299 -37.05 -11.57 19.26
C LEU A 299 -36.32 -12.44 18.24
N ASP A 300 -36.94 -13.55 17.82
CA ASP A 300 -36.39 -14.45 16.81
C ASP A 300 -36.27 -13.77 15.44
N ALA A 301 -37.17 -12.85 15.11
CA ALA A 301 -37.09 -12.03 13.91
C ALA A 301 -35.90 -11.04 13.96
N LYS A 302 -35.58 -10.46 15.12
CA LYS A 302 -34.35 -9.65 15.30
C LYS A 302 -33.08 -10.51 15.23
N VAL A 303 -33.09 -11.73 15.79
CA VAL A 303 -31.99 -12.69 15.59
C VAL A 303 -31.83 -13.04 14.11
N LEU A 304 -32.93 -13.28 13.40
CA LEU A 304 -32.91 -13.59 11.97
C LEU A 304 -32.38 -12.41 11.16
N TYR A 305 -32.88 -11.19 11.38
CA TYR A 305 -32.42 -9.99 10.69
C TYR A 305 -30.91 -9.78 10.86
N THR A 306 -30.42 -9.80 12.12
CA THR A 306 -29.01 -9.57 12.44
C THR A 306 -28.11 -10.69 11.88
N LYS A 307 -28.56 -11.94 11.94
CA LYS A 307 -27.85 -13.09 11.34
C LYS A 307 -27.80 -12.99 9.82
N THR A 308 -28.91 -12.67 9.15
CA THR A 308 -28.97 -12.50 7.69
C THR A 308 -28.07 -11.35 7.25
N ALA A 309 -28.20 -10.16 7.85
CA ALA A 309 -27.35 -9.00 7.54
C ALA A 309 -25.85 -9.30 7.72
N ARG A 310 -25.48 -10.05 8.77
CA ARG A 310 -24.10 -10.46 9.05
C ARG A 310 -23.58 -11.61 8.20
N SER A 311 -24.45 -12.39 7.57
CA SER A 311 -24.05 -13.44 6.61
C SER A 311 -23.63 -12.86 5.25
N LEU A 312 -23.96 -11.59 5.00
CA LEU A 312 -23.61 -10.92 3.75
C LEU A 312 -22.10 -10.71 3.65
N ARG A 313 -21.56 -11.01 2.47
CA ARG A 313 -20.16 -10.72 2.11
C ARG A 313 -19.85 -9.21 2.04
N THR A 314 -20.85 -8.36 2.21
CA THR A 314 -20.74 -6.89 2.31
C THR A 314 -20.84 -6.38 3.76
N TYR A 315 -21.02 -7.25 4.76
CA TYR A 315 -21.02 -6.86 6.17
C TYR A 315 -19.61 -6.54 6.68
N GLY A 316 -19.48 -5.46 7.45
CA GLY A 316 -18.19 -5.01 8.00
C GLY A 316 -17.20 -4.54 6.93
N VAL A 317 -17.70 -4.10 5.77
CA VAL A 317 -16.93 -3.65 4.61
C VAL A 317 -17.12 -2.14 4.44
N THR A 318 -16.02 -1.38 4.36
CA THR A 318 -16.08 0.05 4.02
C THR A 318 -16.13 0.21 2.50
N PHE A 319 -17.10 0.97 1.99
CA PHE A 319 -17.29 1.16 0.54
C PHE A 319 -16.96 2.58 0.08
N PHE A 320 -16.27 2.65 -1.07
CA PHE A 320 -15.87 3.88 -1.74
C PHE A 320 -16.42 3.91 -3.17
N LEU A 321 -16.93 5.05 -3.63
CA LEU A 321 -17.46 5.20 -4.99
C LEU A 321 -16.35 5.64 -5.96
N VAL A 322 -15.87 4.70 -6.77
CA VAL A 322 -14.73 4.90 -7.67
C VAL A 322 -15.13 4.85 -9.15
N LYS A 323 -14.33 5.49 -10.01
CA LYS A 323 -14.49 5.48 -11.47
C LYS A 323 -13.46 4.51 -12.09
N GLU A 324 -13.93 3.42 -12.69
CA GLU A 324 -13.08 2.41 -13.33
C GLU A 324 -13.02 2.63 -14.86
N LYS A 325 -11.83 2.56 -15.48
CA LYS A 325 -11.68 2.62 -16.94
C LYS A 325 -11.94 1.24 -17.56
N MET A 326 -12.91 1.13 -18.46
CA MET A 326 -13.23 -0.13 -19.13
C MET A 326 -12.10 -0.57 -20.07
N LYS A 327 -11.71 -1.85 -20.03
CA LYS A 327 -10.76 -2.41 -20.99
C LYS A 327 -11.26 -2.23 -22.43
N GLY A 328 -10.39 -1.74 -23.31
CA GLY A 328 -10.72 -1.48 -24.72
C GLY A 328 -11.68 -0.32 -25.00
N LYS A 329 -12.11 0.48 -24.01
CA LYS A 329 -13.00 1.64 -24.22
C LYS A 329 -12.56 2.82 -23.36
N ASN A 330 -12.43 4.01 -23.93
CA ASN A 330 -12.09 5.23 -23.17
C ASN A 330 -13.29 5.80 -22.37
N LYS A 331 -14.01 4.93 -21.66
CA LYS A 331 -15.20 5.22 -20.87
C LYS A 331 -14.95 4.81 -19.43
N LEU A 332 -15.10 5.78 -18.53
CA LEU A 332 -15.16 5.57 -17.09
C LEU A 332 -16.56 5.06 -16.70
N VAL A 333 -16.61 4.08 -15.81
CA VAL A 333 -17.83 3.47 -15.28
C VAL A 333 -17.79 3.54 -13.76
N PRO A 334 -18.86 4.00 -13.08
CA PRO A 334 -18.90 4.02 -11.62
C PRO A 334 -18.93 2.59 -11.08
N ARG A 335 -18.19 2.37 -10.00
CA ARG A 335 -17.97 1.07 -9.37
C ARG A 335 -17.86 1.28 -7.86
N LEU A 336 -18.31 0.33 -7.07
CA LEU A 336 -18.09 0.35 -5.63
C LEU A 336 -16.86 -0.49 -5.30
N LEU A 337 -15.90 0.11 -4.60
CA LEU A 337 -14.72 -0.56 -4.07
C LEU A 337 -14.95 -0.79 -2.58
N GLY A 338 -15.10 -2.05 -2.17
CA GLY A 338 -15.18 -2.44 -0.77
C GLY A 338 -13.81 -2.83 -0.24
N VAL A 339 -13.47 -2.43 0.99
CA VAL A 339 -12.28 -2.89 1.71
C VAL A 339 -12.72 -3.63 2.97
N THR A 340 -12.21 -4.84 3.17
CA THR A 340 -12.50 -5.72 4.31
C THR A 340 -11.19 -6.06 5.04
N LYS A 341 -11.28 -6.71 6.20
CA LYS A 341 -10.11 -7.18 6.97
C LYS A 341 -9.28 -8.29 6.30
N ASP A 342 -9.76 -8.86 5.20
CA ASP A 342 -9.18 -10.03 4.54
C ASP A 342 -9.15 -9.90 3.01
N SER A 343 -9.90 -8.96 2.42
CA SER A 343 -10.04 -8.82 0.97
C SER A 343 -10.43 -7.40 0.52
N VAL A 344 -10.17 -7.10 -0.75
CA VAL A 344 -10.75 -5.98 -1.49
C VAL A 344 -11.84 -6.53 -2.42
N LEU A 345 -13.00 -5.88 -2.45
CA LEU A 345 -14.16 -6.26 -3.23
C LEU A 345 -14.45 -5.21 -4.31
N ARG A 346 -14.80 -5.67 -5.52
CA ARG A 346 -15.28 -4.83 -6.62
C ARG A 346 -16.74 -5.15 -6.89
N LEU A 347 -17.63 -4.20 -6.62
CA LEU A 347 -19.08 -4.35 -6.74
C LEU A 347 -19.65 -3.49 -7.86
N ASP A 348 -20.69 -3.97 -8.54
CA ASP A 348 -21.47 -3.12 -9.45
C ASP A 348 -22.23 -2.02 -8.69
N GLU A 349 -22.18 -0.79 -9.20
CA GLU A 349 -22.85 0.36 -8.57
C GLU A 349 -24.37 0.17 -8.49
N ARG A 350 -24.98 -0.45 -9.52
CA ARG A 350 -26.43 -0.56 -9.63
C ARG A 350 -26.96 -1.85 -9.01
N THR A 351 -26.38 -3.02 -9.35
CA THR A 351 -26.90 -4.31 -8.83
C THR A 351 -26.39 -4.63 -7.43
N LYS A 352 -25.28 -4.01 -6.98
CA LYS A 352 -24.55 -4.30 -5.74
C LYS A 352 -23.97 -5.73 -5.67
N GLU A 353 -23.89 -6.41 -6.82
CA GLU A 353 -23.27 -7.73 -6.92
C GLU A 353 -21.73 -7.63 -6.88
N ILE A 354 -21.09 -8.58 -6.21
CA ILE A 354 -19.62 -8.68 -6.15
C ILE A 354 -19.11 -9.28 -7.47
N LEU A 355 -18.45 -8.44 -8.28
CA LEU A 355 -17.87 -8.81 -9.58
C LEU A 355 -16.48 -9.42 -9.46
N LYS A 356 -15.71 -9.02 -8.46
CA LYS A 356 -14.40 -9.63 -8.14
C LYS A 356 -14.07 -9.45 -6.65
N THR A 357 -13.33 -10.41 -6.12
CA THR A 357 -12.72 -10.39 -4.78
C THR A 357 -11.23 -10.64 -4.94
N TRP A 358 -10.42 -9.85 -4.26
CA TRP A 358 -8.97 -10.03 -4.16
C TRP A 358 -8.60 -10.17 -2.68
N PRO A 359 -8.05 -11.30 -2.22
CA PRO A 359 -7.55 -11.39 -0.85
C PRO A 359 -6.44 -10.35 -0.60
N LEU A 360 -6.41 -9.71 0.56
CA LEU A 360 -5.35 -8.74 0.91
C LEU A 360 -3.96 -9.39 0.86
N THR A 361 -3.85 -10.69 1.12
CA THR A 361 -2.62 -11.47 0.98
C THR A 361 -2.07 -11.55 -0.46
N THR A 362 -2.88 -11.23 -1.47
CA THR A 362 -2.45 -11.17 -2.88
C THR A 362 -2.03 -9.76 -3.32
N VAL A 363 -2.23 -8.74 -2.48
CA VAL A 363 -1.84 -7.36 -2.79
C VAL A 363 -0.35 -7.20 -2.45
N ARG A 364 0.47 -6.97 -3.48
CA ARG A 364 1.93 -6.79 -3.33
C ARG A 364 2.30 -5.34 -3.03
N ARG A 365 1.62 -4.40 -3.69
CA ARG A 365 1.78 -2.94 -3.46
C ARG A 365 0.44 -2.25 -3.64
N TRP A 366 0.26 -1.12 -2.97
CA TRP A 366 -0.87 -0.21 -3.19
C TRP A 366 -0.34 1.22 -3.18
N GLY A 367 -0.98 2.09 -3.95
CA GLY A 367 -0.54 3.48 -4.10
C GLY A 367 -1.71 4.42 -4.30
N ALA A 368 -1.65 5.56 -3.62
CA ALA A 368 -2.57 6.68 -3.79
C ALA A 368 -1.89 7.83 -4.54
N SER A 369 -2.67 8.50 -5.36
CA SER A 369 -2.40 9.84 -5.90
C SER A 369 -3.69 10.64 -5.71
N PRO A 370 -3.66 11.99 -5.69
CA PRO A 370 -4.81 12.81 -5.27
C PRO A 370 -6.16 12.54 -5.97
N ASN A 371 -6.14 11.94 -7.16
CA ASN A 371 -7.34 11.57 -7.93
C ASN A 371 -7.37 10.09 -8.38
N THR A 372 -6.40 9.26 -7.96
CA THR A 372 -6.22 7.89 -8.48
C THR A 372 -5.74 6.95 -7.37
N PHE A 373 -6.39 5.80 -7.23
CA PHE A 373 -5.94 4.71 -6.37
C PHE A 373 -5.57 3.49 -7.22
N THR A 374 -4.45 2.83 -6.91
CA THR A 374 -3.95 1.68 -7.68
C THR A 374 -3.51 0.54 -6.79
N LEU A 375 -3.93 -0.68 -7.14
CA LEU A 375 -3.49 -1.94 -6.55
C LEU A 375 -2.60 -2.72 -7.53
N ASP A 376 -1.48 -3.20 -7.02
CA ASP A 376 -0.58 -4.16 -7.65
C ASP A 376 -0.70 -5.50 -6.93
N PHE A 377 -0.90 -6.57 -7.70
CA PHE A 377 -0.97 -7.94 -7.19
C PHE A 377 0.31 -8.74 -7.52
N GLY A 378 1.29 -8.12 -8.17
CA GLY A 378 2.49 -8.79 -8.67
C GLY A 378 2.16 -10.03 -9.48
N ASP A 379 2.83 -11.12 -9.15
CA ASP A 379 2.79 -12.40 -9.85
C ASP A 379 1.38 -13.07 -9.83
N TYR A 380 0.42 -12.54 -9.04
CA TYR A 380 -0.98 -12.98 -9.06
C TYR A 380 -1.83 -12.32 -10.17
N SER A 381 -1.35 -11.26 -10.85
CA SER A 381 -2.04 -10.61 -11.97
C SER A 381 -1.13 -9.62 -12.70
N ASP A 382 -0.83 -9.90 -13.99
CA ASP A 382 -0.02 -9.04 -14.90
C ASP A 382 -0.61 -7.63 -15.16
N GLN A 383 -1.71 -7.28 -14.51
CA GLN A 383 -2.42 -6.02 -14.69
C GLN A 383 -2.78 -5.39 -13.35
N TYR A 384 -2.29 -4.16 -13.15
CA TYR A 384 -2.70 -3.27 -12.08
C TYR A 384 -4.20 -3.00 -12.11
N TYR A 385 -4.83 -2.93 -10.95
CA TYR A 385 -6.19 -2.42 -10.82
C TYR A 385 -6.14 -0.95 -10.39
N SER A 386 -6.37 -0.04 -11.34
CA SER A 386 -6.34 1.40 -11.12
C SER A 386 -7.73 2.02 -11.31
N VAL A 387 -8.12 2.89 -10.39
CA VAL A 387 -9.42 3.57 -10.34
C VAL A 387 -9.25 5.04 -9.99
N GLN A 388 -10.10 5.90 -10.55
CA GLN A 388 -10.13 7.32 -10.19
C GLN A 388 -11.07 7.54 -9.00
N THR A 389 -10.58 8.23 -7.97
CA THR A 389 -11.33 8.61 -6.75
C THR A 389 -10.64 9.76 -6.03
N THR A 390 -11.42 10.58 -5.33
CA THR A 390 -10.94 11.62 -4.42
C THR A 390 -10.55 11.07 -3.04
N GLU A 391 -10.98 9.86 -2.68
CA GLU A 391 -10.71 9.21 -1.39
C GLU A 391 -9.45 8.32 -1.42
N ALA A 392 -8.54 8.50 -2.38
CA ALA A 392 -7.41 7.59 -2.59
C ALA A 392 -6.52 7.43 -1.34
N GLU A 393 -6.31 8.50 -0.57
CA GLU A 393 -5.57 8.49 0.69
C GLU A 393 -6.32 7.73 1.80
N GLN A 394 -7.64 7.90 1.91
CA GLN A 394 -8.46 7.20 2.91
C GLN A 394 -8.47 5.69 2.65
N ILE A 395 -8.59 5.28 1.39
CA ILE A 395 -8.51 3.87 0.97
C ILE A 395 -7.13 3.29 1.30
N LEU A 396 -6.06 4.04 1.04
CA LEU A 396 -4.69 3.64 1.36
C LEU A 396 -4.47 3.48 2.87
N GLN A 397 -4.91 4.44 3.68
CA GLN A 397 -4.83 4.37 5.14
C GLN A 397 -5.62 3.18 5.71
N LEU A 398 -6.82 2.92 5.16
CA LEU A 398 -7.66 1.82 5.62
C LEU A 398 -7.04 0.45 5.31
N ILE A 399 -6.50 0.26 4.10
CA ILE A 399 -5.79 -0.97 3.70
C ILE A 399 -4.52 -1.16 4.54
N ALA A 400 -3.73 -0.10 4.74
CA ALA A 400 -2.55 -0.15 5.60
C ALA A 400 -2.93 -0.57 7.03
N GLY A 401 -3.92 0.08 7.65
CA GLY A 401 -4.39 -0.26 9.00
C GLY A 401 -4.88 -1.71 9.14
N TYR A 402 -5.62 -2.24 8.15
CA TYR A 402 -5.99 -3.65 8.17
C TYR A 402 -4.77 -4.58 8.08
N ILE A 403 -3.79 -4.28 7.21
CA ILE A 403 -2.57 -5.08 7.07
C ILE A 403 -1.71 -5.02 8.34
N ASP A 404 -1.57 -3.86 8.97
CA ASP A 404 -0.86 -3.68 10.23
C ASP A 404 -1.49 -4.50 11.36
N ILE A 405 -2.83 -4.50 11.48
CA ILE A 405 -3.57 -5.32 12.45
C ILE A 405 -3.34 -6.82 12.19
N ILE A 406 -3.32 -7.26 10.92
CA ILE A 406 -3.04 -8.67 10.55
C ILE A 406 -1.60 -9.05 10.93
N LEU A 407 -0.62 -8.20 10.61
CA LEU A 407 0.80 -8.44 10.92
C LEU A 407 1.06 -8.46 12.42
N LYS A 408 0.52 -7.50 13.18
CA LYS A 408 0.60 -7.42 14.64
C LYS A 408 -0.01 -8.67 15.30
N LYS A 409 -1.19 -9.11 14.86
CA LYS A 409 -1.85 -10.34 15.36
C LYS A 409 -1.17 -11.63 14.91
N LYS A 410 -0.35 -11.60 13.85
CA LYS A 410 0.51 -12.72 13.47
C LYS A 410 1.73 -12.79 14.37
N GLN A 411 2.43 -11.67 14.57
CA GLN A 411 3.58 -11.59 15.49
C GLN A 411 3.20 -12.02 16.92
N SER A 412 2.04 -11.61 17.44
CA SER A 412 1.58 -12.05 18.77
C SER A 412 1.19 -13.53 18.85
N LYS A 413 0.97 -14.22 17.72
CA LYS A 413 0.75 -15.67 17.67
C LYS A 413 2.07 -16.43 17.50
N ASP A 414 2.99 -15.91 16.72
CA ASP A 414 4.31 -16.50 16.51
C ASP A 414 5.21 -16.35 17.76
N HIS A 415 4.88 -15.42 18.68
CA HIS A 415 5.55 -15.24 19.98
C HIS A 415 5.01 -16.15 21.11
N PHE A 416 4.38 -17.29 20.79
CA PHE A 416 4.00 -18.28 21.81
C PHE A 416 5.21 -19.12 22.26
N GLY A 417 6.22 -18.44 22.82
CA GLY A 417 7.53 -19.00 23.11
C GLY A 417 8.35 -18.14 24.07
N ILE A 418 8.08 -18.31 25.38
CA ILE A 418 8.84 -17.85 26.56
C ILE A 418 8.52 -16.41 27.03
N GLU A 419 7.88 -16.34 28.21
CA GLU A 419 7.69 -15.16 29.11
C GLU A 419 6.94 -13.93 28.55
N GLY A 420 5.81 -13.46 29.11
CA GLY A 420 4.97 -13.94 30.21
C GLY A 420 3.88 -12.90 30.56
N ASP A 421 2.64 -13.35 30.75
CA ASP A 421 1.46 -12.62 31.27
C ASP A 421 1.04 -11.28 30.63
N GLU A 422 0.05 -11.33 29.72
CA GLU A 422 -1.19 -10.52 29.83
C GLU A 422 -2.26 -11.02 28.81
N GLY A 423 -3.50 -11.26 29.27
CA GLY A 423 -4.69 -11.21 28.39
C GLY A 423 -5.45 -12.50 28.04
N SER A 424 -5.12 -13.67 28.58
CA SER A 424 -5.90 -14.90 28.32
C SER A 424 -7.02 -15.15 29.34
N THR A 425 -8.09 -14.35 29.28
CA THR A 425 -9.34 -14.61 30.02
C THR A 425 -10.17 -15.71 29.33
N MET A 426 -9.73 -16.96 29.47
CA MET A 426 -10.61 -18.11 29.24
C MET A 426 -11.46 -18.34 30.48
N VAL A 427 -12.71 -17.84 30.46
CA VAL A 427 -13.73 -18.22 31.43
C VAL A 427 -14.38 -19.51 30.94
N GLU A 428 -13.87 -20.65 31.41
CA GLU A 428 -14.54 -21.95 31.23
C GLU A 428 -15.62 -22.10 32.30
N ASP A 429 -16.87 -21.85 31.92
CA ASP A 429 -18.00 -21.98 32.84
C ASP A 429 -18.51 -23.43 32.90
N SER A 430 -18.23 -24.05 34.05
CA SER A 430 -18.62 -25.38 34.52
C SER A 430 -19.93 -25.96 33.98
N VAL A 431 -19.87 -27.19 33.44
CA VAL A 431 -21.03 -28.10 33.39
C VAL A 431 -20.71 -29.34 34.21
N SER A 432 -21.53 -29.63 35.22
CA SER A 432 -21.47 -30.86 36.02
C SER A 432 -22.76 -31.66 35.86
N PRO A 433 -22.67 -33.00 35.81
CA PRO A 433 -23.09 -33.77 37.00
C PRO A 433 -22.31 -35.08 37.29
N LEU A 434 -21.97 -35.29 38.57
CA LEU A 434 -22.15 -36.52 39.40
C LEU A 434 -22.29 -37.87 38.63
N LYS A 435 -21.54 -38.97 38.81
CA LYS A 435 -20.76 -39.64 39.92
C LYS A 435 -19.95 -40.82 39.31
N ALA A 436 -18.99 -41.54 39.94
CA ALA A 436 -18.11 -41.37 41.10
C ALA A 436 -17.06 -42.54 41.17
N THR A 437 -16.09 -42.45 42.10
CA THR A 437 -15.25 -43.46 42.83
C THR A 437 -15.16 -44.92 42.30
N PHE A 438 -13.98 -45.54 42.08
CA PHE A 438 -13.00 -46.03 43.10
C PHE A 438 -11.51 -46.04 42.64
N LEU A 439 -10.59 -46.08 43.62
CA LEU A 439 -9.12 -46.10 43.44
C LEU A 439 -8.54 -47.50 43.18
N GLN A 440 -7.33 -47.60 42.57
CA GLN A 440 -6.18 -48.25 43.24
C GLN A 440 -4.79 -47.85 42.65
N HIS A 441 -3.78 -47.85 43.53
CA HIS A 441 -2.31 -47.77 43.29
C HIS A 441 -1.80 -48.73 42.18
N GLU A 442 -0.72 -48.40 41.44
CA GLU A 442 0.68 -48.63 41.87
C GLU A 442 1.73 -48.09 40.86
N SER A 443 3.01 -48.41 41.03
CA SER A 443 4.15 -47.58 40.58
C SER A 443 5.14 -48.23 39.58
N SER A 444 5.92 -47.36 38.92
CA SER A 444 7.27 -47.61 38.37
C SER A 444 7.44 -48.49 37.12
N ARG A 445 7.93 -47.88 36.02
CA ARG A 445 9.19 -48.30 35.35
C ARG A 445 9.74 -47.28 34.34
N ILE A 446 11.06 -47.29 34.22
CA ILE A 446 11.87 -46.48 33.30
C ILE A 446 11.91 -47.14 31.91
N ALA A 447 11.78 -46.37 30.83
CA ALA A 447 12.12 -46.79 29.47
C ALA A 447 12.71 -45.63 28.65
N LYS A 448 13.51 -45.96 27.64
CA LYS A 448 14.45 -45.05 26.94
C LYS A 448 13.81 -44.24 25.81
N VAL A 449 14.44 -43.12 25.49
CA VAL A 449 14.29 -42.38 24.22
C VAL A 449 14.69 -43.30 23.05
N ASN A 450 13.88 -43.33 21.99
CA ASN A 450 14.22 -44.03 20.76
C ASN A 450 14.60 -43.04 19.65
N THR A 451 15.74 -43.28 19.00
CA THR A 451 16.22 -42.54 17.82
C THR A 451 16.50 -43.54 16.73
N GLU A 452 15.68 -43.58 15.68
CA GLU A 452 15.89 -44.50 14.55
C GLU A 452 16.23 -43.74 13.27
N SER A 453 17.31 -44.21 12.64
CA SER A 453 17.75 -43.87 11.30
C SER A 453 17.71 -45.17 10.49
N VAL A 454 17.15 -45.14 9.28
CA VAL A 454 17.01 -46.33 8.44
C VAL A 454 17.36 -45.99 6.99
N ALA A 455 18.16 -46.85 6.36
CA ALA A 455 18.62 -46.67 4.99
C ALA A 455 18.38 -47.92 4.12
N LYS A 456 17.70 -47.72 2.97
CA LYS A 456 17.79 -48.52 1.71
C LYS A 456 17.16 -49.94 1.76
N PRO A 457 16.87 -50.64 0.61
CA PRO A 457 17.47 -50.47 -0.72
C PRO A 457 16.62 -50.59 -2.02
N ALA A 458 17.17 -49.97 -3.08
CA ALA A 458 17.33 -50.38 -4.51
C ALA A 458 16.23 -51.07 -5.37
N VAL A 459 16.06 -50.54 -6.59
CA VAL A 459 15.82 -51.29 -7.85
C VAL A 459 16.68 -50.65 -8.97
N MET A 460 17.24 -51.46 -9.89
CA MET A 460 18.21 -51.05 -10.93
C MET A 460 17.63 -50.98 -12.36
N ARG A 461 18.28 -50.22 -13.27
CA ARG A 461 18.42 -50.61 -14.70
C ARG A 461 19.78 -50.22 -15.31
N ALA A 462 20.43 -51.24 -15.89
CA ALA A 462 21.33 -51.31 -17.06
C ALA A 462 22.01 -50.01 -17.60
N THR A 463 23.34 -49.83 -17.45
CA THR A 463 24.49 -50.26 -18.32
C THR A 463 24.72 -49.41 -19.59
N ASP A 464 25.89 -48.75 -19.70
CA ASP A 464 27.00 -49.19 -20.59
C ASP A 464 28.33 -48.41 -20.33
N GLY A 465 29.48 -48.96 -20.76
CA GLY A 465 30.67 -48.23 -21.25
C GLY A 465 31.61 -47.53 -20.26
N ALA A 466 32.87 -47.97 -20.17
CA ALA A 466 33.93 -47.34 -19.36
C ALA A 466 34.92 -46.46 -20.16
N LYS A 467 35.44 -45.38 -19.56
CA LYS A 467 36.76 -44.74 -19.84
C LYS A 467 37.16 -43.78 -18.68
N PRO A 468 38.42 -43.30 -18.60
CA PRO A 468 39.18 -43.37 -17.33
C PRO A 468 39.24 -42.07 -16.50
N TYR A 469 39.76 -42.22 -15.27
CA TYR A 469 40.05 -41.15 -14.32
C TYR A 469 40.94 -40.04 -14.92
N GLY A 470 40.41 -38.82 -14.93
CA GLY A 470 41.18 -37.58 -14.94
C GLY A 470 40.96 -36.84 -13.63
N THR A 471 42.03 -36.37 -12.99
CA THR A 471 41.97 -35.65 -11.70
C THR A 471 41.31 -34.28 -11.85
N GLY A 472 40.04 -34.17 -11.43
CA GLY A 472 39.28 -32.91 -11.41
C GLY A 472 39.58 -32.05 -10.17
N HIS A 473 39.73 -30.75 -10.37
CA HIS A 473 39.79 -29.73 -9.31
C HIS A 473 38.52 -29.73 -8.45
N MET A 474 38.65 -29.34 -7.17
CA MET A 474 37.49 -28.87 -6.40
C MET A 474 36.99 -27.55 -7.00
N GLY A 475 35.75 -27.52 -7.47
CA GLY A 475 35.02 -26.26 -7.65
C GLY A 475 34.76 -25.64 -6.29
N GLY A 476 35.22 -24.40 -6.08
CA GLY A 476 35.04 -23.68 -4.82
C GLY A 476 33.57 -23.33 -4.56
N ALA A 477 33.19 -23.24 -3.28
CA ALA A 477 31.87 -22.80 -2.86
C ALA A 477 31.61 -21.35 -3.33
N GLN A 478 30.44 -21.11 -3.93
CA GLN A 478 29.99 -19.76 -4.24
C GLN A 478 29.59 -19.03 -2.96
N PHE A 479 30.43 -18.09 -2.51
CA PHE A 479 30.10 -17.17 -1.44
C PHE A 479 29.26 -16.01 -1.99
N THR A 480 28.00 -15.91 -1.57
CA THR A 480 27.20 -14.68 -1.72
C THR A 480 27.74 -13.63 -0.75
N THR A 481 28.38 -12.57 -1.26
CA THR A 481 28.94 -11.51 -0.43
C THR A 481 27.85 -10.58 0.11
N LEU A 482 27.37 -10.87 1.32
CA LEU A 482 26.66 -9.90 2.16
C LEU A 482 27.66 -8.87 2.69
N THR A 483 27.69 -7.68 2.11
CA THR A 483 28.44 -6.53 2.66
C THR A 483 27.73 -5.95 3.88
N GLY A 484 28.05 -6.49 5.05
CA GLY A 484 27.63 -5.92 6.32
C GLY A 484 28.25 -4.54 6.56
N GLN A 485 27.42 -3.55 6.86
CA GLN A 485 27.88 -2.23 7.30
C GLN A 485 28.36 -2.34 8.76
N ILE A 486 29.67 -2.32 8.97
CA ILE A 486 30.27 -2.41 10.31
C ILE A 486 30.33 -1.01 10.92
N ASN A 487 29.72 -0.85 12.11
CA ASN A 487 29.93 0.32 12.95
C ASN A 487 31.39 0.39 13.40
N ILE A 488 32.14 1.39 12.92
CA ILE A 488 33.48 1.70 13.44
C ILE A 488 33.39 3.01 14.24
N ALA A 489 33.16 2.86 15.53
CA ALA A 489 33.37 3.92 16.50
C ALA A 489 34.84 3.89 16.98
N HIS A 490 35.49 5.06 16.98
CA HIS A 490 36.79 5.37 17.61
C HIS A 490 38.08 4.84 16.95
N SER A 491 38.72 5.69 16.14
CA SER A 491 40.16 6.00 16.25
C SER A 491 40.45 7.43 15.74
N PRO A 492 41.49 8.14 16.22
CA PRO A 492 41.69 9.57 15.95
C PRO A 492 42.77 9.89 14.89
N SER A 493 42.87 11.20 14.55
CA SER A 493 43.88 11.86 13.67
C SER A 493 43.66 11.66 12.16
N THR A 494 43.93 12.61 11.25
CA THR A 494 44.61 13.93 11.33
C THR A 494 43.99 14.94 10.34
N VAL A 495 44.22 16.23 10.55
CA VAL A 495 43.81 17.32 9.62
C VAL A 495 44.58 17.23 8.30
N GLN A 496 43.88 17.10 7.17
CA GLN A 496 44.42 17.47 5.85
C GLN A 496 43.30 17.87 4.86
N GLN A 497 43.38 19.13 4.44
CA GLN A 497 42.81 19.79 3.25
C GLN A 497 41.48 19.29 2.65
N SER A 498 40.51 20.20 2.64
CA SER A 498 39.25 20.12 1.91
C SER A 498 39.44 19.94 0.40
N GLN A 499 39.25 18.71 -0.10
CA GLN A 499 38.74 18.52 -1.45
C GLN A 499 37.21 18.56 -1.42
N VAL A 500 36.61 19.30 -2.36
CA VAL A 500 35.16 19.30 -2.58
C VAL A 500 34.81 18.01 -3.31
N THR A 501 34.46 16.96 -2.58
CA THR A 501 33.90 15.75 -3.18
C THR A 501 32.46 16.04 -3.61
N SER A 502 32.15 15.89 -4.90
CA SER A 502 30.78 15.94 -5.41
C SER A 502 29.97 14.82 -4.76
N VAL A 503 29.08 15.15 -3.83
CA VAL A 503 28.21 14.16 -3.20
C VAL A 503 27.08 13.81 -4.19
N LEU A 504 27.35 12.87 -5.08
CA LEU A 504 26.33 12.30 -5.98
C LEU A 504 25.11 11.86 -5.18
N THR A 505 23.93 12.19 -5.67
CA THR A 505 22.65 11.78 -5.07
C THR A 505 22.44 10.27 -5.22
N GLU A 506 21.58 9.69 -4.40
CA GLU A 506 21.28 8.25 -4.45
C GLU A 506 20.75 7.78 -5.83
N PRO A 507 19.84 8.51 -6.53
CA PRO A 507 19.46 8.19 -7.90
C PRO A 507 20.63 8.25 -8.90
N GLN A 508 21.55 9.21 -8.76
CA GLN A 508 22.72 9.32 -9.64
C GLN A 508 23.71 8.17 -9.44
N ARG A 509 23.88 7.69 -8.19
CA ARG A 509 24.69 6.49 -7.91
C ARG A 509 24.06 5.22 -8.48
N ALA A 510 22.74 5.09 -8.39
CA ALA A 510 22.02 3.98 -9.00
C ALA A 510 22.19 3.99 -10.54
N LEU A 511 22.01 5.16 -11.17
CA LEU A 511 22.24 5.36 -12.61
C LEU A 511 23.68 5.00 -13.03
N LEU A 512 24.69 5.44 -12.27
CA LEU A 512 26.10 5.12 -12.54
C LEU A 512 26.38 3.60 -12.45
N SER A 513 25.73 2.91 -11.50
CA SER A 513 25.78 1.44 -11.40
C SER A 513 25.17 0.77 -12.63
N THR A 514 24.00 1.25 -13.09
CA THR A 514 23.36 0.77 -14.33
C THR A 514 24.21 1.00 -15.57
N ILE A 515 24.83 2.18 -15.72
CA ILE A 515 25.75 2.50 -16.82
C ILE A 515 26.97 1.56 -16.81
N THR A 516 27.55 1.33 -15.62
CA THR A 516 28.71 0.43 -15.44
C THR A 516 28.37 -1.01 -15.84
N ALA A 517 27.20 -1.51 -15.41
CA ALA A 517 26.71 -2.83 -15.83
C ALA A 517 26.45 -2.89 -17.34
N GLY A 518 25.89 -1.83 -17.93
CA GLY A 518 25.67 -1.71 -19.36
C GLY A 518 26.95 -1.82 -20.19
N HIS A 519 28.02 -1.13 -19.78
CA HIS A 519 29.34 -1.27 -20.42
C HIS A 519 29.89 -2.71 -20.36
N GLN A 520 29.72 -3.41 -19.23
CA GLN A 520 30.15 -4.81 -19.11
C GLN A 520 29.40 -5.74 -20.09
N VAL A 521 28.10 -5.52 -20.27
CA VAL A 521 27.28 -6.24 -21.25
C VAL A 521 27.76 -5.95 -22.68
N ILE A 522 27.96 -4.67 -23.03
CA ILE A 522 28.45 -4.26 -24.36
C ILE A 522 29.82 -4.90 -24.67
N THR A 523 30.80 -4.80 -23.78
CA THR A 523 32.13 -5.39 -23.97
C THR A 523 32.12 -6.93 -24.03
N THR A 524 31.10 -7.58 -23.46
CA THR A 524 30.91 -9.03 -23.60
C THR A 524 30.37 -9.35 -25.00
N ILE A 525 29.36 -8.62 -25.46
CA ILE A 525 28.75 -8.79 -26.78
C ILE A 525 29.72 -8.45 -27.92
N GLU A 526 30.57 -7.42 -27.78
CA GLU A 526 31.60 -7.10 -28.77
C GLU A 526 32.59 -8.26 -28.99
N LYS A 527 32.83 -9.11 -27.98
CA LYS A 527 33.63 -10.34 -28.09
C LYS A 527 32.86 -11.48 -28.75
N GLU A 528 31.57 -11.61 -28.47
CA GLU A 528 30.72 -12.62 -29.12
C GLU A 528 30.54 -12.34 -30.61
N LEU A 529 30.43 -11.08 -31.01
CA LEU A 529 30.32 -10.62 -32.40
C LEU A 529 31.62 -10.75 -33.22
N ILE A 530 32.66 -11.41 -32.68
CA ILE A 530 33.87 -11.78 -33.43
C ILE A 530 33.61 -13.02 -34.30
N SER A 531 32.75 -13.96 -33.88
CA SER A 531 32.48 -15.20 -34.61
C SER A 531 31.02 -15.38 -34.99
N LYS A 532 30.82 -15.93 -36.20
CA LYS A 532 29.54 -16.49 -36.67
C LYS A 532 29.00 -17.55 -35.67
N ALA A 533 27.70 -17.80 -35.68
CA ALA A 533 27.14 -18.89 -34.89
C ALA A 533 27.64 -20.26 -35.43
N GLU A 534 27.88 -21.22 -34.53
CA GLU A 534 28.16 -22.60 -34.92
C GLU A 534 26.85 -23.28 -35.34
N ILE A 535 26.74 -23.62 -36.63
CA ILE A 535 25.58 -24.31 -37.19
C ILE A 535 26.01 -25.73 -37.59
N PRO A 536 25.24 -26.79 -37.25
CA PRO A 536 25.46 -28.13 -37.78
C PRO A 536 25.40 -28.15 -39.32
N GLU A 537 26.13 -29.06 -39.97
CA GLU A 537 26.07 -29.21 -41.43
C GLU A 537 24.63 -29.48 -41.89
N LEU A 538 24.04 -28.50 -42.61
CA LEU A 538 22.69 -28.59 -43.12
C LEU A 538 22.66 -29.45 -44.40
N GLY A 539 21.77 -30.44 -44.41
CA GLY A 539 21.52 -31.25 -45.61
C GLY A 539 20.89 -30.44 -46.73
N SER A 540 21.07 -30.89 -47.98
CA SER A 540 20.38 -30.31 -49.16
C SER A 540 18.92 -30.76 -49.29
N ASP A 541 18.31 -31.29 -48.23
CA ASP A 541 16.93 -31.76 -48.27
C ASP A 541 15.92 -30.61 -48.15
N PRO A 542 14.68 -30.77 -48.65
CA PRO A 542 13.67 -29.71 -48.63
C PRO A 542 13.26 -29.23 -47.22
N ALA A 543 13.47 -30.04 -46.16
CA ALA A 543 13.15 -29.63 -44.80
C ALA A 543 14.26 -28.76 -44.21
N SER A 544 15.53 -29.08 -44.43
CA SER A 544 16.67 -28.24 -44.07
C SER A 544 16.67 -26.90 -44.80
N LEU A 545 16.34 -26.85 -46.10
CA LEU A 545 16.20 -25.60 -46.84
C LEU A 545 15.07 -24.72 -46.28
N LYS A 546 13.89 -25.31 -46.01
CA LYS A 546 12.76 -24.58 -45.40
C LYS A 546 13.05 -24.14 -43.97
N TRP A 547 13.81 -24.92 -43.21
CA TRP A 547 14.27 -24.54 -41.87
C TRP A 547 15.24 -23.35 -41.93
N LYS A 548 16.18 -23.36 -42.88
CA LYS A 548 17.09 -22.24 -43.13
C LYS A 548 16.34 -20.95 -43.44
N GLU A 549 15.39 -20.99 -44.37
CA GLU A 549 14.50 -19.87 -44.75
C GLU A 549 13.71 -19.35 -43.54
N THR A 550 12.96 -20.23 -42.85
CA THR A 550 12.16 -19.87 -41.67
C THR A 550 13.00 -19.28 -40.54
N THR A 551 14.23 -19.80 -40.34
CA THR A 551 15.14 -19.34 -39.29
C THR A 551 15.76 -17.99 -39.64
N LEU A 552 16.05 -17.73 -40.93
CA LEU A 552 16.51 -16.44 -41.41
C LEU A 552 15.44 -15.36 -41.16
N ASP A 553 14.21 -15.57 -41.62
CA ASP A 553 13.10 -14.63 -41.44
C ASP A 553 12.81 -14.35 -39.96
N THR A 554 12.79 -15.40 -39.13
CA THR A 554 12.55 -15.27 -37.68
C THR A 554 13.63 -14.43 -36.99
N ASN A 555 14.91 -14.64 -37.33
CA ASN A 555 16.00 -13.87 -36.74
C ASN A 555 16.05 -12.44 -37.29
N LYS A 556 15.74 -12.23 -38.57
CA LYS A 556 15.60 -10.91 -39.20
C LYS A 556 14.54 -10.07 -38.48
N GLN A 557 13.33 -10.60 -38.32
CA GLN A 557 12.25 -9.92 -37.60
C GLN A 557 12.60 -9.68 -36.12
N ASN A 558 13.27 -10.61 -35.45
CA ASN A 558 13.69 -10.44 -34.06
C ASN A 558 14.73 -9.29 -33.94
N VAL A 559 15.79 -9.31 -34.74
CA VAL A 559 16.82 -8.24 -34.73
C VAL A 559 16.20 -6.87 -35.01
N SER A 560 15.31 -6.78 -36.00
CA SER A 560 14.58 -5.56 -36.36
C SER A 560 13.74 -5.02 -35.18
N SER A 561 12.99 -5.92 -34.52
CA SER A 561 12.18 -5.60 -33.34
C SER A 561 13.01 -5.12 -32.14
N GLN A 562 14.10 -5.82 -31.81
CA GLN A 562 15.01 -5.40 -30.72
C GLN A 562 15.61 -4.02 -31.00
N LEU A 563 16.00 -3.78 -32.26
CA LEU A 563 16.66 -2.56 -32.68
C LEU A 563 15.71 -1.35 -32.66
N ALA A 564 14.44 -1.54 -33.07
CA ALA A 564 13.40 -0.52 -32.91
C ALA A 564 13.19 -0.13 -31.43
N ALA A 565 13.17 -1.12 -30.52
CA ALA A 565 13.06 -0.87 -29.08
C ALA A 565 14.27 -0.10 -28.51
N MET A 566 15.49 -0.44 -28.93
CA MET A 566 16.71 0.25 -28.49
C MET A 566 16.81 1.69 -29.05
N ASN A 567 16.35 1.94 -30.28
CA ASN A 567 16.26 3.29 -30.85
C ASN A 567 15.22 4.16 -30.10
N ALA A 568 14.06 3.59 -29.76
CA ALA A 568 13.05 4.27 -28.94
C ALA A 568 13.59 4.63 -27.55
N ALA A 569 14.31 3.71 -26.90
CA ALA A 569 14.97 3.96 -25.62
C ALA A 569 16.09 5.01 -25.73
N THR A 570 16.85 5.04 -26.83
CA THR A 570 17.87 6.07 -27.11
C THR A 570 17.24 7.47 -27.21
N ALA A 571 16.10 7.61 -27.89
CA ALA A 571 15.34 8.86 -27.95
C ALA A 571 14.78 9.27 -26.57
N GLN A 572 14.39 8.31 -25.73
CA GLN A 572 13.98 8.58 -24.35
C GLN A 572 15.14 9.13 -23.51
N VAL A 573 16.35 8.54 -23.57
CA VAL A 573 17.54 9.07 -22.87
C VAL A 573 17.82 10.52 -23.27
N VAL A 574 17.77 10.85 -24.56
CA VAL A 574 17.96 12.23 -25.06
C VAL A 574 16.87 13.20 -24.56
N THR A 575 15.62 12.72 -24.44
CA THR A 575 14.48 13.52 -24.00
C THR A 575 14.50 13.75 -22.48
N LEU A 576 14.76 12.72 -21.69
CA LEU A 576 14.78 12.79 -20.23
C LEU A 576 15.95 13.63 -19.69
N THR A 577 17.04 13.73 -20.44
CA THR A 577 18.21 14.57 -20.14
C THR A 577 18.08 16.01 -20.66
N SER A 578 16.90 16.43 -21.18
CA SER A 578 16.74 17.77 -21.77
C SER A 578 16.41 18.90 -20.78
N GLY A 579 16.12 18.58 -19.52
CA GLY A 579 15.86 19.55 -18.46
C GLY A 579 17.12 20.20 -17.90
N SER A 580 16.97 21.05 -16.88
CA SER A 580 18.12 21.50 -16.08
C SER A 580 18.68 20.35 -15.23
N VAL A 581 19.93 20.46 -14.76
CA VAL A 581 20.63 19.35 -14.07
C VAL A 581 19.89 18.86 -12.82
N ASP A 582 19.16 19.76 -12.14
CA ASP A 582 18.36 19.46 -10.95
C ASP A 582 16.96 18.89 -11.27
N GLU A 583 16.54 18.89 -12.54
CA GLU A 583 15.24 18.41 -13.03
C GLU A 583 15.32 17.08 -13.81
N VAL A 584 16.52 16.53 -14.02
CA VAL A 584 16.70 15.25 -14.74
C VAL A 584 16.28 14.07 -13.86
N ASP A 585 15.25 13.34 -14.28
CA ASP A 585 14.89 12.06 -13.66
C ASP A 585 15.91 10.97 -14.03
N HIS A 586 16.98 10.89 -13.24
CA HIS A 586 18.03 9.87 -13.36
C HIS A 586 17.49 8.43 -13.24
N THR A 587 16.32 8.20 -12.62
CA THR A 587 15.72 6.87 -12.52
C THR A 587 15.06 6.45 -13.84
N ALA A 588 14.35 7.37 -14.49
CA ALA A 588 13.79 7.15 -15.82
C ALA A 588 14.89 6.98 -16.89
N VAL A 589 15.99 7.75 -16.80
CA VAL A 589 17.16 7.56 -17.66
C VAL A 589 17.77 6.16 -17.46
N GLY A 590 17.90 5.69 -16.21
CA GLY A 590 18.38 4.35 -15.91
C GLY A 590 17.47 3.24 -16.46
N ALA A 591 16.15 3.43 -16.46
CA ALA A 591 15.21 2.49 -17.05
C ALA A 591 15.37 2.38 -18.59
N ALA A 592 15.51 3.51 -19.28
CA ALA A 592 15.75 3.53 -20.73
C ALA A 592 17.10 2.87 -21.09
N ILE A 593 18.17 3.15 -20.33
CA ILE A 593 19.46 2.47 -20.47
C ILE A 593 19.33 0.96 -20.26
N THR A 594 18.57 0.54 -19.25
CA THR A 594 18.33 -0.88 -18.98
C THR A 594 17.67 -1.57 -20.19
N THR A 595 16.69 -0.92 -20.83
CA THR A 595 16.04 -1.42 -22.07
C THR A 595 17.01 -1.57 -23.24
N ILE A 596 17.99 -0.68 -23.37
CA ILE A 596 19.06 -0.83 -24.37
C ILE A 596 19.89 -2.08 -24.05
N THR A 597 20.37 -2.20 -22.81
CA THR A 597 21.29 -3.26 -22.41
C THR A 597 20.64 -4.65 -22.31
N SER A 598 19.32 -4.73 -22.11
CA SER A 598 18.59 -6.01 -22.04
C SER A 598 18.31 -6.63 -23.41
N ASN A 599 18.18 -5.80 -24.44
CA ASN A 599 17.82 -6.23 -25.80
C ASN A 599 19.06 -6.53 -26.67
N LEU A 600 20.20 -5.92 -26.33
CA LEU A 600 21.47 -6.11 -27.04
C LEU A 600 21.96 -7.59 -27.12
N PRO A 601 21.80 -8.44 -26.08
CA PRO A 601 22.17 -9.87 -26.15
C PRO A 601 21.24 -10.72 -27.04
N GLU A 602 19.97 -10.36 -27.19
CA GLU A 602 19.06 -11.02 -28.14
C GLU A 602 19.41 -10.62 -29.58
N MET A 603 19.67 -9.33 -29.79
CA MET A 603 20.14 -8.80 -31.07
C MET A 603 21.48 -9.46 -31.50
N SER A 604 22.45 -9.60 -30.59
CA SER A 604 23.74 -10.20 -30.93
C SER A 604 23.61 -11.67 -31.35
N ARG A 605 22.79 -12.47 -30.65
CA ARG A 605 22.49 -13.85 -31.02
C ARG A 605 21.79 -13.95 -32.37
N GLY A 606 20.78 -13.11 -32.62
CA GLY A 606 20.09 -13.05 -33.91
C GLY A 606 21.03 -12.69 -35.06
N VAL A 607 21.87 -11.67 -34.89
CA VAL A 607 22.89 -11.26 -35.87
C VAL A 607 23.92 -12.36 -36.14
N ARG A 608 24.42 -13.05 -35.11
CA ARG A 608 25.39 -14.16 -35.29
C ARG A 608 24.79 -15.35 -36.02
N MET A 609 23.50 -15.63 -35.82
CA MET A 609 22.75 -16.66 -36.54
C MET A 609 22.53 -16.25 -38.01
N LEU A 610 22.11 -15.02 -38.27
CA LEU A 610 21.97 -14.48 -39.63
C LEU A 610 23.30 -14.55 -40.39
N ALA A 611 24.39 -14.04 -39.81
CA ALA A 611 25.72 -14.04 -40.42
C ALA A 611 26.29 -15.45 -40.71
N ALA A 612 25.76 -16.48 -40.05
CA ALA A 612 26.11 -17.88 -40.30
C ALA A 612 25.18 -18.59 -41.29
N LEU A 613 23.95 -18.07 -41.50
CA LEU A 613 22.98 -18.60 -42.46
C LEU A 613 23.06 -17.91 -43.85
N MET A 614 23.63 -16.70 -43.95
CA MET A 614 23.80 -16.01 -45.23
C MET A 614 24.67 -16.82 -46.21
N ASP A 615 24.27 -16.88 -47.48
CA ASP A 615 24.96 -17.67 -48.53
C ASP A 615 26.29 -17.05 -49.01
N ASP A 616 26.55 -15.79 -48.64
CA ASP A 616 27.77 -15.04 -48.96
C ASP A 616 28.55 -14.73 -47.67
N GLU A 617 29.77 -15.25 -47.55
CA GLU A 617 30.62 -15.06 -46.37
C GLU A 617 30.95 -13.59 -46.12
N ASP A 618 31.18 -12.81 -47.19
CA ASP A 618 31.48 -11.39 -47.14
C ASP A 618 30.29 -10.59 -46.58
N SER A 619 29.05 -11.00 -46.87
CA SER A 619 27.85 -10.34 -46.40
C SER A 619 27.55 -10.65 -44.92
N GLY A 620 27.82 -11.88 -44.48
CA GLY A 620 27.79 -12.22 -43.06
C GLY A 620 28.81 -11.44 -42.23
N ASP A 621 30.03 -11.24 -42.75
CA ASP A 621 31.07 -10.49 -42.05
C ASP A 621 30.79 -8.98 -42.00
N LYS A 622 30.21 -8.40 -43.06
CA LYS A 622 29.69 -7.02 -43.06
C LYS A 622 28.60 -6.82 -42.00
N LEU A 623 27.71 -7.80 -41.81
CA LEU A 623 26.65 -7.73 -40.80
C LEU A 623 27.21 -7.75 -39.37
N LEU A 624 28.18 -8.64 -39.08
CA LEU A 624 28.88 -8.66 -37.80
C LEU A 624 29.61 -7.33 -37.53
N ASP A 625 30.23 -6.73 -38.55
CA ASP A 625 30.92 -5.44 -38.42
C ASP A 625 29.97 -4.26 -38.19
N ALA A 626 28.81 -4.25 -38.84
CA ALA A 626 27.75 -3.27 -38.57
C ALA A 626 27.24 -3.38 -37.12
N ALA A 627 27.03 -4.60 -36.62
CA ALA A 627 26.59 -4.82 -35.24
C ALA A 627 27.66 -4.45 -34.19
N ARG A 628 28.96 -4.67 -34.46
CA ARG A 628 30.04 -4.17 -33.60
C ARG A 628 30.07 -2.65 -33.55
N LYS A 629 29.96 -1.97 -34.70
CA LYS A 629 29.86 -0.50 -34.78
C LYS A 629 28.67 0.06 -33.99
N LEU A 630 27.54 -0.65 -34.00
CA LEU A 630 26.37 -0.32 -33.18
C LEU A 630 26.65 -0.50 -31.67
N CYS A 631 27.31 -1.57 -31.26
CA CYS A 631 27.74 -1.76 -29.86
C CYS A 631 28.68 -0.64 -29.38
N THR A 632 29.64 -0.24 -30.21
CA THR A 632 30.53 0.90 -29.92
C THR A 632 29.74 2.22 -29.84
N ALA A 633 28.75 2.45 -30.70
CA ALA A 633 27.88 3.64 -30.63
C ALA A 633 27.02 3.68 -29.35
N PHE A 634 26.52 2.53 -28.88
CA PHE A 634 25.86 2.44 -27.58
C PHE A 634 26.84 2.70 -26.42
N SER A 635 28.09 2.25 -26.53
CA SER A 635 29.13 2.55 -25.52
C SER A 635 29.41 4.06 -25.45
N ASP A 636 29.53 4.75 -26.60
CA ASP A 636 29.65 6.22 -26.65
C ASP A 636 28.42 6.91 -26.02
N LEU A 637 27.21 6.40 -26.27
CA LEU A 637 25.96 6.93 -25.69
C LEU A 637 25.91 6.78 -24.17
N LEU A 638 26.27 5.61 -23.62
CA LEU A 638 26.27 5.38 -22.17
C LEU A 638 27.26 6.29 -21.45
N ARG A 639 28.47 6.45 -22.02
CA ARG A 639 29.48 7.39 -21.49
C ARG A 639 28.97 8.83 -21.51
N ALA A 640 28.35 9.27 -22.60
CA ALA A 640 27.78 10.62 -22.71
C ALA A 640 26.53 10.85 -21.83
N ALA A 641 25.98 9.79 -21.21
CA ALA A 641 24.84 9.85 -20.30
C ALA A 641 25.25 9.80 -18.80
N GLU A 642 26.55 9.72 -18.49
CA GLU A 642 27.05 9.73 -17.10
C GLU A 642 26.80 11.10 -16.41
N PRO A 643 26.29 11.11 -15.17
CA PRO A 643 25.86 12.34 -14.50
C PRO A 643 27.01 13.28 -14.06
N GLU A 644 28.27 12.81 -14.03
CA GLU A 644 29.45 13.66 -13.73
C GLU A 644 30.19 14.15 -14.99
N THR A 645 29.68 13.87 -16.19
CA THR A 645 30.34 14.33 -17.43
C THR A 645 30.37 15.84 -17.54
N LYS A 646 31.56 16.37 -17.85
CA LYS A 646 31.77 17.78 -18.23
C LYS A 646 31.58 18.01 -19.72
N GLU A 647 31.04 17.02 -20.44
CA GLU A 647 30.83 17.10 -21.88
C GLU A 647 29.60 17.96 -22.19
N PRO A 648 29.62 18.76 -23.28
CA PRO A 648 28.43 19.50 -23.68
C PRO A 648 27.32 18.54 -24.11
N ARG A 649 26.04 18.91 -23.89
CA ARG A 649 24.86 18.14 -24.34
C ARG A 649 24.90 17.75 -25.84
N GLN A 650 25.64 18.51 -26.65
CA GLN A 650 25.91 18.17 -28.05
C GLN A 650 26.61 16.80 -28.22
N SER A 651 27.45 16.38 -27.26
CA SER A 651 28.10 15.06 -27.26
C SER A 651 27.07 13.93 -27.19
N LEU A 652 26.13 14.00 -26.24
CA LEU A 652 25.02 13.04 -26.12
C LEU A 652 24.14 13.01 -27.37
N LEU A 653 23.83 14.17 -27.95
CA LEU A 653 23.07 14.25 -29.21
C LEU A 653 23.82 13.61 -30.39
N ASN A 654 25.13 13.85 -30.48
CA ASN A 654 25.98 13.25 -31.52
C ASN A 654 26.09 11.72 -31.33
N ALA A 655 26.21 11.24 -30.09
CA ALA A 655 26.25 9.80 -29.78
C ALA A 655 24.92 9.12 -30.12
N ALA A 656 23.78 9.71 -29.75
CA ALA A 656 22.45 9.21 -30.13
C ALA A 656 22.24 9.18 -31.66
N SER A 657 22.76 10.17 -32.39
CA SER A 657 22.75 10.18 -33.85
C SER A 657 23.56 9.03 -34.46
N ARG A 658 24.76 8.76 -33.90
CA ARG A 658 25.59 7.59 -34.31
C ARG A 658 24.90 6.26 -34.06
N VAL A 659 24.16 6.12 -32.97
CA VAL A 659 23.36 4.91 -32.68
C VAL A 659 22.30 4.71 -33.78
N GLY A 660 21.56 5.75 -34.15
CA GLY A 660 20.58 5.69 -35.24
C GLY A 660 21.21 5.32 -36.59
N GLU A 661 22.35 5.92 -36.93
CA GLU A 661 23.07 5.60 -38.16
C GLU A 661 23.60 4.14 -38.17
N ALA A 662 24.22 3.69 -37.09
CA ALA A 662 24.72 2.32 -36.97
C ALA A 662 23.57 1.28 -36.96
N SER A 663 22.43 1.63 -36.36
CA SER A 663 21.19 0.85 -36.42
C SER A 663 20.71 0.67 -37.86
N HIS A 664 20.56 1.76 -38.61
CA HIS A 664 20.11 1.70 -40.00
C HIS A 664 21.10 0.89 -40.88
N ARG A 665 22.41 1.00 -40.64
CA ARG A 665 23.43 0.14 -41.28
C ARG A 665 23.25 -1.36 -40.98
N VAL A 666 22.77 -1.74 -39.80
CA VAL A 666 22.43 -3.15 -39.50
C VAL A 666 21.19 -3.58 -40.28
N LEU A 667 20.10 -2.80 -40.28
CA LEU A 667 18.86 -3.11 -41.00
C LEU A 667 19.06 -3.24 -42.52
N THR A 668 19.78 -2.28 -43.13
CA THR A 668 20.13 -2.32 -44.56
C THR A 668 20.99 -3.54 -44.91
N THR A 669 21.87 -4.00 -44.01
CA THR A 669 22.68 -5.22 -44.25
C THR A 669 21.86 -6.51 -44.09
N ILE A 670 20.77 -6.48 -43.33
CA ILE A 670 19.77 -7.56 -43.21
C ILE A 670 18.74 -7.52 -44.36
N GLY A 671 18.73 -6.44 -45.15
CA GLY A 671 17.81 -6.22 -46.27
C GLY A 671 16.35 -6.03 -45.82
N ASP A 672 16.13 -5.37 -44.69
CA ASP A 672 14.80 -5.19 -44.05
C ASP A 672 14.10 -3.87 -44.43
N GLU A 673 14.59 -3.17 -45.46
CA GLU A 673 13.94 -1.96 -45.99
C GLU A 673 13.15 -2.28 -47.27
N ASP A 674 11.82 -2.22 -47.16
CA ASP A 674 10.93 -2.11 -48.32
C ASP A 674 11.21 -0.79 -49.07
N GLU A 675 11.28 -0.83 -50.41
CA GLU A 675 11.55 0.35 -51.25
C GLU A 675 10.46 1.45 -51.23
N GLU A 676 9.40 1.31 -50.42
CA GLU A 676 8.22 2.22 -50.44
C GLU A 676 8.34 3.50 -49.59
N THR A 677 9.39 3.68 -48.78
CA THR A 677 9.63 4.94 -48.04
C THR A 677 10.87 5.68 -48.52
N ARG A 678 10.72 6.46 -49.60
CA ARG A 678 11.75 7.38 -50.13
C ARG A 678 11.16 8.72 -50.55
#